data_AF-A0A0G1H9L9-F1
#
_entry.id   AF-A0A0G1H9L9-F1
#
_cell.length_a   1.000
_cell.length_b   1.000
_cell.length_c   1.000
_cell.angle_alpha   90.00
_cell.angle_beta   90.00
_cell.angle_gamma   90.00
#
_symmetry.space_group_name_H-M   'P 1'
#
loop_
_entity.id
_entity.type
_entity.pdbx_description
1 polymer ?
#
loop_
_entity_poly.entity_id
_entity_poly.type
_entity_poly.pdbx_seq_one_letter_code
_entity_poly.pdbx_strand_id
1 'polypeptide(L)'
;MGPKLLDKRKKKALKIIKKLKELFPVSKIALNYSNNWELLVAVELSAQCTDKKVNEVTEILFKKYKTLNDYVHADPRAFEKDIHATGFYHNKTKNILAAAKMVQGQFGGVVPKTMQEMLEIPGVARKTANVVLGSAYGVVEGIAVDTHVIRLTRLLGLTSESNPVKIERDLMEILPKEEWLEFTYRLIDYGRAYCPARAQKLSIIIPLFLFLLLPNSSFAQQQVYSYDAINTTITVNGDATFTVEEQQLFNYEAGTFHQGWRAISLDKISRITDVQVIDGATGQPLQHSSQRLNKTDPDSWGKYTGYTQDGNVNIEWYYDLANTKHLWVLRYVVHGGFSFYKENDRLYWNALTDYSSPIGLASVKVLFPENADLSSMQFDAYREDSYAINKIVQGNNSIYFETPFIQPYEAFTIDIAFPKGIISESAFWKEWLTAYWGYVGSGIAAVLGVLFSLLYWYRTERYGKGRGVIIAQYEPPQQLRPAMAEVLVKEKITEKTWPATIIDLAVRGYIAIKEEPEDKLVVFIRLSLAVILVGILGAISVLVLFVDVPFEGRMPLVLFIAAPILVLIIAYRKEGSIKKSFAPKSYILEKVKEYENDPSLEEYEVKFLRIIFSGIDLVTKEKKNHFSLKEIKKSSSSQRELARLLNLLKDDLYKETDKDTKAFEKAIHKEKYFMFVLFGLTFFFAMLNKIQIIDLENQLHFLVFVCAIVVAVVIAFIKFESRLSHEGYLLKEDWLGFKLYLETAEKYRMQNLTPDIFEKYLPYAMIFGIEKKWAKSFEGIHMQPPSWYGSSSVGMAAGISSGTSFSPVGFSSSFSSSFSSAFASAGGGGGGGGSAGGGGGGGGGGAS
;
A
#
# COMPACT_ATOMS: atom_id res chain seq x y z
N MET A 1 9.78 -25.31 7.53
CA MET A 1 10.63 -25.74 6.39
C MET A 1 10.42 -27.23 6.16
N GLY A 2 10.31 -27.74 4.93
CA GLY A 2 10.18 -29.20 4.70
C GLY A 2 11.47 -29.95 5.12
N PRO A 3 11.39 -31.19 5.66
CA PRO A 3 12.53 -31.87 6.30
C PRO A 3 13.72 -32.11 5.36
N LYS A 4 13.48 -32.42 4.07
CA LYS A 4 14.55 -32.56 3.05
C LYS A 4 15.27 -31.24 2.76
N LEU A 5 14.54 -30.13 2.70
CA LEU A 5 15.10 -28.80 2.46
C LEU A 5 15.89 -28.31 3.69
N LEU A 6 15.40 -28.63 4.89
CA LEU A 6 16.07 -28.32 6.15
C LEU A 6 17.43 -29.03 6.24
N ASP A 7 17.49 -30.32 5.94
CA ASP A 7 18.76 -31.07 5.94
C ASP A 7 19.76 -30.52 4.91
N LYS A 8 19.29 -30.18 3.70
CA LYS A 8 20.12 -29.54 2.66
C LYS A 8 20.68 -28.19 3.13
N ARG A 9 19.86 -27.36 3.77
CA ARG A 9 20.29 -26.05 4.29
C ARG A 9 21.22 -26.19 5.49
N LYS A 10 21.01 -27.14 6.41
CA LYS A 10 21.95 -27.48 7.49
C LYS A 10 23.33 -27.87 6.96
N LYS A 11 23.39 -28.80 5.99
CA LYS A 11 24.65 -29.20 5.34
C LYS A 11 25.35 -28.03 4.65
N LYS A 12 24.60 -27.15 4.00
CA LYS A 12 25.14 -25.94 3.35
C LYS A 12 25.65 -24.92 4.38
N ALA A 13 24.89 -24.70 5.46
CA ALA A 13 25.23 -23.79 6.54
C ALA A 13 26.56 -24.20 7.20
N LEU A 14 26.76 -25.50 7.47
CA LEU A 14 28.03 -26.01 8.03
C LEU A 14 29.23 -25.75 7.11
N LYS A 15 29.07 -25.94 5.79
CA LYS A 15 30.13 -25.62 4.81
C LYS A 15 30.46 -24.12 4.80
N ILE A 16 29.44 -23.28 4.88
CA ILE A 16 29.61 -21.82 4.94
C ILE A 16 30.28 -21.40 6.24
N ILE A 17 29.85 -21.92 7.39
CA ILE A 17 30.47 -21.66 8.70
C ILE A 17 31.96 -22.01 8.63
N LYS A 18 32.31 -23.20 8.11
CA LYS A 18 33.72 -23.62 7.98
C LYS A 18 34.53 -22.62 7.17
N LYS A 19 34.03 -22.17 6.01
CA LYS A 19 34.72 -21.20 5.16
C LYS A 19 34.80 -19.81 5.79
N LEU A 20 33.74 -19.36 6.46
CA LEU A 20 33.73 -18.09 7.17
C LEU A 20 34.72 -18.10 8.35
N LYS A 21 34.91 -19.23 9.04
CA LYS A 21 35.95 -19.39 10.07
C LYS A 21 37.37 -19.31 9.51
N GLU A 22 37.60 -19.89 8.33
CA GLU A 22 38.90 -19.81 7.64
C GLU A 22 39.22 -18.36 7.22
N LEU A 23 38.23 -17.61 6.72
CA LEU A 23 38.41 -16.22 6.26
C LEU A 23 38.46 -15.21 7.41
N PHE A 24 37.65 -15.44 8.46
CA PHE A 24 37.48 -14.53 9.59
C PHE A 24 37.57 -15.33 10.90
N PRO A 25 38.79 -15.75 11.30
CA PRO A 25 39.01 -16.58 12.49
C PRO A 25 38.65 -15.85 13.78
N VAL A 26 38.81 -14.52 13.80
CA VAL A 26 38.40 -13.63 14.89
C VAL A 26 37.46 -12.59 14.30
N SER A 27 36.19 -12.61 14.72
CA SER A 27 35.19 -11.63 14.32
C SER A 27 34.45 -11.16 15.59
N LYS A 28 34.52 -9.86 15.86
CA LYS A 28 33.91 -9.21 17.03
C LYS A 28 33.14 -7.99 16.55
N ILE A 29 32.31 -7.44 17.43
CA ILE A 29 31.66 -6.16 17.17
C ILE A 29 32.72 -5.08 16.87
N ALA A 30 32.50 -4.28 15.83
CA ALA A 30 33.43 -3.24 15.40
C ALA A 30 33.32 -1.95 16.23
N LEU A 31 32.41 -1.89 17.20
CA LEU A 31 32.19 -0.75 18.08
C LEU A 31 33.15 -0.78 19.26
N ASN A 32 33.75 0.36 19.58
CA ASN A 32 34.67 0.52 20.70
C ASN A 32 33.91 0.84 22.00
N TYR A 33 34.18 0.09 23.07
CA TYR A 33 33.59 0.28 24.39
C TYR A 33 34.49 -0.34 25.46
N SER A 34 34.37 0.14 26.70
CA SER A 34 35.17 -0.31 27.85
C SER A 34 34.32 -1.04 28.90
N ASN A 35 33.00 -0.86 28.86
CA ASN A 35 32.04 -1.49 29.77
C ASN A 35 30.68 -1.71 29.08
N ASN A 36 29.79 -2.45 29.75
CA ASN A 36 28.50 -2.86 29.17
C ASN A 36 27.54 -1.68 28.91
N TRP A 37 27.64 -0.60 29.68
CA TRP A 37 26.85 0.61 29.46
C TRP A 37 27.31 1.35 28.20
N GLU A 38 28.62 1.53 28.04
CA GLU A 38 29.21 2.11 26.82
C GLU A 38 28.85 1.29 25.58
N LEU A 39 28.86 -0.04 25.68
CA LEU A 39 28.41 -0.92 24.59
C LEU A 39 26.96 -0.63 24.20
N LEU A 40 26.05 -0.54 25.18
CA LEU A 40 24.64 -0.25 24.92
C LEU A 40 24.47 1.10 24.19
N VAL A 41 25.14 2.14 24.68
CA VAL A 41 25.12 3.48 24.06
C VAL A 41 25.67 3.43 22.64
N ALA A 42 26.80 2.76 22.41
CA ALA A 42 27.40 2.63 21.08
C ALA A 42 26.47 1.90 20.10
N VAL A 43 25.79 0.84 20.54
CA VAL A 43 24.85 0.08 19.70
C VAL A 43 23.61 0.92 19.37
N GLU A 44 23.06 1.70 20.32
CA GLU A 44 21.96 2.62 20.01
C GLU A 44 22.36 3.72 19.03
N LEU A 45 23.58 4.27 19.17
CA LEU A 45 24.11 5.26 18.22
C LEU A 45 24.34 4.68 16.82
N SER A 46 24.64 3.38 16.72
CA SER A 46 24.83 2.67 15.44
C SER A 46 23.56 2.51 14.61
N ALA A 47 22.38 2.75 15.17
CA ALA A 47 21.13 2.69 14.42
C ALA A 47 21.18 3.70 13.24
N GLN A 48 21.20 3.15 12.02
CA GLN A 48 21.34 3.90 10.76
C GLN A 48 22.59 4.80 10.70
N CYS A 49 23.67 4.43 11.39
CA CYS A 49 24.96 5.10 11.35
C CYS A 49 26.07 4.06 11.10
N THR A 50 27.19 4.47 10.49
CA THR A 50 28.34 3.57 10.28
C THR A 50 29.15 3.41 11.56
N ASP A 51 29.61 2.21 11.88
CA ASP A 51 30.45 1.92 13.07
C ASP A 51 31.66 2.86 13.18
N LYS A 52 32.31 3.18 12.06
CA LYS A 52 33.44 4.15 12.02
C LYS A 52 33.03 5.51 12.62
N LYS A 53 31.91 6.07 12.16
CA LYS A 53 31.40 7.35 12.64
C LYS A 53 30.95 7.27 14.10
N VAL A 54 30.38 6.15 14.53
CA VAL A 54 30.03 5.93 15.93
C VAL A 54 31.29 5.94 16.79
N ASN A 55 32.34 5.20 16.41
CA ASN A 55 33.59 5.15 17.15
C ASN A 55 34.28 6.52 17.27
N GLU A 56 34.27 7.32 16.19
CA GLU A 56 34.75 8.71 16.22
C GLU A 56 33.98 9.57 17.24
N VAL A 57 32.66 9.41 17.32
CA VAL A 57 31.81 10.14 18.27
C VAL A 57 31.99 9.63 19.69
N THR A 58 32.01 8.32 19.90
CA THR A 58 32.09 7.70 21.22
C THR A 58 33.46 7.91 21.88
N GLU A 59 34.53 8.07 21.10
CA GLU A 59 35.85 8.40 21.64
C GLU A 59 35.84 9.71 22.45
N ILE A 60 35.07 10.70 22.00
CA ILE A 60 34.89 11.98 22.70
C ILE A 60 33.79 11.85 23.75
N LEU A 61 32.67 11.22 23.40
CA LEU A 61 31.49 11.09 24.25
C LEU A 61 31.82 10.35 25.56
N PHE A 62 32.53 9.23 25.52
CA PHE A 62 32.83 8.41 26.71
C PHE A 62 33.90 9.05 27.61
N LYS A 63 34.72 9.97 27.07
CA LYS A 63 35.60 10.80 27.90
C LYS A 63 34.81 11.88 28.66
N LYS A 64 33.74 12.40 28.06
CA LYS A 64 32.86 13.44 28.63
C LYS A 64 31.83 12.88 29.61
N TYR A 65 31.21 11.76 29.28
CA TYR A 65 30.22 11.05 30.10
C TYR A 65 30.80 9.68 30.47
N LYS A 66 31.47 9.60 31.63
CA LYS A 66 32.28 8.43 32.03
C LYS A 66 31.47 7.40 32.80
N THR A 67 30.48 7.86 33.54
CA THR A 67 29.65 7.04 34.42
C THR A 67 28.20 7.12 33.98
N LEU A 68 27.41 6.08 34.30
CA LEU A 68 25.97 6.08 34.06
C LEU A 68 25.28 7.33 34.64
N ASN A 69 25.74 7.79 35.81
CA ASN A 69 25.21 8.97 36.48
C ASN A 69 25.39 10.27 35.66
N ASP A 70 26.47 10.36 34.87
CA ASP A 70 26.70 11.50 33.97
C ASP A 70 25.63 11.59 32.88
N TYR A 71 25.16 10.44 32.39
CA TYR A 71 24.05 10.38 31.41
C TYR A 71 22.71 10.69 32.06
N VAL A 72 22.45 10.24 33.28
CA VAL A 72 21.21 10.52 34.01
C VAL A 72 20.97 12.03 34.21
N HIS A 73 22.06 12.77 34.46
CA HIS A 73 22.06 14.21 34.71
C HIS A 73 22.44 15.07 33.51
N ALA A 74 22.69 14.45 32.34
CA ALA A 74 23.07 15.18 31.14
C ALA A 74 21.96 16.14 30.69
N ASP A 75 22.34 17.37 30.32
CA ASP A 75 21.42 18.27 29.61
C ASP A 75 21.12 17.70 28.21
N PRO A 76 19.84 17.43 27.86
CA PRO A 76 19.48 16.88 26.57
C PRO A 76 20.00 17.70 25.39
N ARG A 77 20.02 19.03 25.49
CA ARG A 77 20.49 19.90 24.39
C ARG A 77 22.00 19.82 24.18
N ALA A 78 22.77 19.74 25.27
CA ALA A 78 24.20 19.52 25.20
C ALA A 78 24.53 18.12 24.63
N PHE A 79 23.83 17.08 25.10
CA PHE A 79 24.02 15.72 24.63
C PHE A 79 23.68 15.56 23.13
N GLU A 80 22.58 16.19 22.68
CA GLU A 80 22.20 16.23 21.26
C GLU A 80 23.31 16.78 20.37
N LYS A 81 24.01 17.84 20.82
CA LYS A 81 25.13 18.42 20.08
C LYS A 81 26.31 17.45 20.00
N ASP A 82 26.61 16.76 21.09
CA ASP A 82 27.73 15.82 21.15
C ASP A 82 27.53 14.62 20.22
N ILE A 83 26.28 14.17 20.02
CA ILE A 83 25.96 13.02 19.16
C ILE A 83 25.36 13.39 17.78
N HIS A 84 25.29 14.68 17.44
CA HIS A 84 24.67 15.20 16.22
C HIS A 84 25.15 14.48 14.96
N ALA A 85 26.45 14.18 14.89
CA ALA A 85 27.09 13.54 13.75
C ALA A 85 26.61 12.09 13.46
N THR A 86 25.87 11.47 14.40
CA THR A 86 25.36 10.09 14.23
C THR A 86 24.00 10.02 13.51
N GLY A 87 23.37 11.17 13.21
CA GLY A 87 22.04 11.22 12.57
C GLY A 87 20.90 10.75 13.48
N PHE A 88 19.67 11.22 13.25
CA PHE A 88 18.51 10.98 14.13
C PHE A 88 18.77 11.31 15.62
N TYR A 89 19.66 12.26 15.87
CA TYR A 89 20.24 12.54 17.19
C TYR A 89 19.19 12.97 18.24
N HIS A 90 18.08 13.60 17.85
CA HIS A 90 16.98 13.92 18.76
C HIS A 90 16.35 12.66 19.40
N ASN A 91 15.98 11.68 18.57
CA ASN A 91 15.40 10.43 19.05
C ASN A 91 16.44 9.59 19.82
N LYS A 92 17.68 9.56 19.33
CA LYS A 92 18.79 8.87 20.02
C LYS A 92 19.06 9.48 21.40
N THR A 93 19.08 10.81 21.51
CA THR A 93 19.24 11.49 22.80
C THR A 93 18.11 11.15 23.74
N LYS A 94 16.85 11.25 23.27
CA LYS A 94 15.69 10.88 24.08
C LYS A 94 15.81 9.45 24.61
N ASN A 95 16.19 8.50 23.75
CA ASN A 95 16.29 7.09 24.11
C ASN A 95 17.45 6.83 25.06
N ILE A 96 18.68 7.24 24.72
CA ILE A 96 19.88 6.98 25.54
C ILE A 96 19.74 7.60 26.94
N LEU A 97 19.22 8.82 27.06
CA LEU A 97 19.04 9.47 28.37
C LEU A 97 17.88 8.83 29.16
N ALA A 98 16.82 8.36 28.49
CA ALA A 98 15.76 7.61 29.15
C ALA A 98 16.23 6.20 29.58
N ALA A 99 17.04 5.54 28.75
CA ALA A 99 17.71 4.29 29.07
C ALA A 99 18.62 4.45 30.27
N ALA A 100 19.38 5.55 30.38
CA ALA A 100 20.24 5.81 31.53
C ALA A 100 19.43 5.90 32.82
N LYS A 101 18.33 6.65 32.80
CA LYS A 101 17.41 6.80 33.94
C LYS A 101 16.77 5.47 34.32
N MET A 102 16.35 4.66 33.34
CA MET A 102 15.76 3.35 33.59
C MET A 102 16.77 2.36 34.15
N VAL A 103 17.97 2.27 33.57
CA VAL A 103 19.04 1.39 34.05
C VAL A 103 19.46 1.78 35.47
N GLN A 104 19.60 3.08 35.76
CA GLN A 104 19.90 3.55 37.12
C GLN A 104 18.79 3.22 38.13
N GLY A 105 17.53 3.44 37.76
CA GLY A 105 16.39 3.32 38.67
C GLY A 105 15.86 1.90 38.84
N GLN A 106 15.55 1.21 37.74
CA GLN A 106 14.88 -0.09 37.75
C GLN A 106 15.85 -1.27 37.76
N PHE A 107 17.06 -1.10 37.21
CA PHE A 107 18.05 -2.17 37.08
C PHE A 107 19.32 -1.96 37.93
N GLY A 108 19.26 -1.07 38.93
CA GLY A 108 20.33 -0.88 39.91
C GLY A 108 21.67 -0.40 39.34
N GLY A 109 21.64 0.27 38.18
CA GLY A 109 22.82 0.80 37.50
C GLY A 109 23.57 -0.21 36.63
N VAL A 110 23.03 -1.42 36.43
CA VAL A 110 23.65 -2.49 35.64
C VAL A 110 22.79 -2.79 34.42
N VAL A 111 23.41 -2.91 33.24
CA VAL A 111 22.69 -3.30 32.01
C VAL A 111 22.13 -4.72 32.21
N PRO A 112 20.80 -4.92 32.03
CA PRO A 112 20.14 -6.22 32.23
C PRO A 112 20.76 -7.38 31.44
N LYS A 113 20.59 -8.60 31.95
CA LYS A 113 21.19 -9.82 31.39
C LYS A 113 20.21 -10.72 30.65
N THR A 114 18.92 -10.37 30.63
CA THR A 114 17.88 -11.16 29.96
C THR A 114 17.27 -10.38 28.80
N MET A 115 16.80 -11.08 27.76
CA MET A 115 16.12 -10.43 26.63
C MET A 115 14.86 -9.69 27.05
N GLN A 116 14.08 -10.24 27.98
CA GLN A 116 12.84 -9.61 28.43
C GLN A 116 13.11 -8.24 29.05
N GLU A 117 14.05 -8.16 29.98
CA GLU A 117 14.42 -6.90 30.63
C GLU A 117 15.11 -5.92 29.65
N MET A 118 15.96 -6.43 28.75
CA MET A 118 16.62 -5.58 27.75
C MET A 118 15.62 -4.90 26.81
N LEU A 119 14.49 -5.53 26.50
CA LEU A 119 13.44 -4.96 25.65
C LEU A 119 12.62 -3.86 26.33
N GLU A 120 12.71 -3.72 27.66
CA GLU A 120 12.08 -2.63 28.40
C GLU A 120 12.86 -1.32 28.25
N ILE A 121 14.16 -1.39 27.94
CA ILE A 121 15.04 -0.24 27.80
C ILE A 121 14.65 0.59 26.56
N PRO A 122 14.37 1.91 26.72
CA PRO A 122 14.02 2.78 25.60
C PRO A 122 15.11 2.81 24.53
N GLY A 123 14.74 2.54 23.27
CA GLY A 123 15.69 2.48 22.15
C GLY A 123 16.26 1.10 21.85
N VAL A 124 16.02 0.11 22.73
CA VAL A 124 16.49 -1.26 22.57
C VAL A 124 15.41 -2.14 21.96
N ALA A 125 15.57 -2.47 20.68
CA ALA A 125 14.79 -3.51 20.02
C ALA A 125 15.48 -4.88 20.16
N ARG A 126 14.78 -5.97 19.82
CA ARG A 126 15.28 -7.36 19.93
C ARG A 126 16.67 -7.56 19.30
N LYS A 127 16.93 -6.93 18.16
CA LYS A 127 18.25 -6.96 17.50
C LYS A 127 19.33 -6.30 18.37
N THR A 128 19.06 -5.09 18.87
CA THR A 128 19.94 -4.35 19.77
C THR A 128 20.22 -5.17 21.03
N ALA A 129 19.17 -5.75 21.63
CA ALA A 129 19.28 -6.62 22.79
C ALA A 129 20.15 -7.86 22.52
N ASN A 130 19.94 -8.57 21.39
CA ASN A 130 20.77 -9.71 21.01
C ASN A 130 22.26 -9.34 20.86
N VAL A 131 22.55 -8.20 20.23
CA VAL A 131 23.94 -7.72 20.04
C VAL A 131 24.58 -7.39 21.38
N VAL A 132 23.88 -6.68 22.26
CA VAL A 132 24.40 -6.27 23.57
C VAL A 132 24.55 -7.48 24.49
N LEU A 133 23.53 -8.33 24.63
CA LEU A 133 23.59 -9.55 25.46
C LEU A 133 24.68 -10.52 24.99
N GLY A 134 24.80 -10.71 23.67
CA GLY A 134 25.83 -11.57 23.09
C GLY A 134 27.25 -11.03 23.32
N SER A 135 27.46 -9.72 23.15
CA SER A 135 28.79 -9.11 23.29
C SER A 135 29.19 -8.89 24.76
N ALA A 136 28.24 -8.51 25.63
CA ALA A 136 28.48 -8.17 27.03
C ALA A 136 28.53 -9.40 27.94
N TYR A 137 27.64 -10.37 27.69
CA TYR A 137 27.38 -11.48 28.62
C TYR A 137 27.50 -12.86 27.98
N GLY A 138 27.77 -12.94 26.67
CA GLY A 138 27.75 -14.21 25.94
C GLY A 138 26.36 -14.85 25.86
N VAL A 139 25.30 -14.10 26.19
CA VAL A 139 23.92 -14.59 26.21
C VAL A 139 23.35 -14.45 24.80
N VAL A 140 23.16 -15.58 24.13
CA VAL A 140 22.68 -15.63 22.75
C VAL A 140 21.28 -16.25 22.72
N GLU A 141 20.27 -15.40 22.64
CA GLU A 141 18.86 -15.82 22.52
C GLU A 141 18.38 -15.90 21.07
N GLY A 142 19.17 -15.40 20.13
CA GLY A 142 18.89 -15.47 18.70
C GLY A 142 19.99 -14.85 17.87
N ILE A 143 19.80 -14.89 16.55
CA ILE A 143 20.77 -14.42 15.56
C ILE A 143 20.40 -12.99 15.18
N ALA A 144 21.32 -12.05 15.37
CA ALA A 144 21.08 -10.66 15.00
C ALA A 144 21.07 -10.52 13.47
N VAL A 145 19.88 -10.30 12.90
CA VAL A 145 19.67 -10.15 11.45
C VAL A 145 19.71 -8.68 11.05
N ASP A 146 20.81 -8.26 10.43
CA ASP A 146 20.99 -6.92 9.86
C ASP A 146 20.87 -6.92 8.33
N THR A 147 21.13 -5.79 7.68
CA THR A 147 21.04 -5.67 6.21
C THR A 147 22.03 -6.58 5.48
N HIS A 148 23.22 -6.84 6.05
CA HIS A 148 24.19 -7.78 5.48
C HIS A 148 23.70 -9.22 5.62
N VAL A 149 23.24 -9.62 6.80
CA VAL A 149 22.69 -10.95 7.07
C VAL A 149 21.46 -11.21 6.20
N ILE A 150 20.52 -10.26 6.09
CA ILE A 150 19.34 -10.39 5.21
C ILE A 150 19.76 -10.67 3.77
N ARG A 151 20.69 -9.88 3.24
CA ARG A 151 21.12 -10.00 1.85
C ARG A 151 21.90 -11.30 1.62
N LEU A 152 22.90 -11.57 2.44
CA LEU A 152 23.83 -12.67 2.22
C LEU A 152 23.22 -14.03 2.52
N THR A 153 22.37 -14.16 3.54
CA THR A 153 21.70 -15.44 3.81
C THR A 153 20.74 -15.84 2.71
N ARG A 154 20.13 -14.85 2.03
CA ARG A 154 19.32 -15.08 0.83
C ARG A 154 20.18 -15.41 -0.39
N LEU A 155 21.23 -14.63 -0.64
CA LEU A 155 22.18 -14.87 -1.75
C LEU A 155 22.84 -16.25 -1.64
N LEU A 156 23.25 -16.64 -0.43
CA LEU A 156 23.85 -17.94 -0.14
C LEU A 156 22.80 -19.05 -0.04
N GLY A 157 21.50 -18.76 -0.24
CA GLY A 157 20.42 -19.75 -0.24
C GLY A 157 20.21 -20.46 1.09
N LEU A 158 20.55 -19.81 2.21
CA LEU A 158 20.29 -20.29 3.58
C LEU A 158 18.84 -20.05 4.00
N THR A 159 18.20 -19.01 3.45
CA THR A 159 16.78 -18.72 3.61
C THR A 159 16.23 -18.09 2.33
N SER A 160 14.93 -18.24 2.11
CA SER A 160 14.16 -17.55 1.06
C SER A 160 13.36 -16.37 1.62
N GLU A 161 13.32 -16.22 2.94
CA GLU A 161 12.58 -15.17 3.63
C GLU A 161 13.29 -13.82 3.52
N SER A 162 12.53 -12.74 3.50
CA SER A 162 13.04 -11.36 3.50
C SER A 162 12.80 -10.63 4.83
N ASN A 163 11.93 -11.19 5.70
CA ASN A 163 11.62 -10.62 7.00
C ASN A 163 12.68 -11.01 8.04
N PRO A 164 13.29 -10.06 8.77
CA PRO A 164 14.35 -10.34 9.73
C PRO A 164 14.00 -11.38 10.80
N VAL A 165 12.76 -11.37 11.31
CA VAL A 165 12.30 -12.30 12.36
C VAL A 165 12.19 -13.73 11.82
N LYS A 166 11.73 -13.88 10.58
CA LYS A 166 11.66 -15.19 9.94
C LYS A 166 13.04 -15.71 9.54
N ILE A 167 13.91 -14.83 9.07
CA ILE A 167 15.31 -15.15 8.78
C ILE A 167 16.01 -15.63 10.07
N GLU A 168 15.85 -14.91 11.19
CA GLU A 168 16.38 -15.32 12.49
C GLU A 168 15.92 -16.73 12.87
N ARG A 169 14.62 -17.03 12.73
CA ARG A 169 14.06 -18.36 13.00
C ARG A 169 14.61 -19.44 12.07
N ASP A 170 14.67 -19.18 10.77
CA ASP A 170 15.25 -20.11 9.79
C ASP A 170 16.73 -20.39 10.09
N LEU A 171 17.49 -19.34 10.44
CA LEU A 171 18.90 -19.44 10.76
C LEU A 171 19.12 -20.22 12.07
N MET A 172 18.30 -19.99 13.10
CA MET A 172 18.34 -20.75 14.36
C MET A 172 18.01 -22.23 14.15
N GLU A 173 17.19 -22.56 13.15
CA GLU A 173 16.83 -23.94 12.82
C GLU A 173 17.96 -24.68 12.06
N ILE A 174 18.78 -23.96 11.27
CA ILE A 174 19.82 -24.55 10.41
C ILE A 174 21.24 -24.45 10.97
N LEU A 175 21.52 -23.49 11.85
CA LEU A 175 22.84 -23.27 12.44
C LEU A 175 22.92 -23.90 13.84
N PRO A 176 24.05 -24.53 14.20
CA PRO A 176 24.32 -24.92 15.59
C PRO A 176 24.25 -23.70 16.51
N LYS A 177 23.69 -23.88 17.72
CA LYS A 177 23.44 -22.78 18.66
C LYS A 177 24.73 -22.05 19.05
N GLU A 178 25.83 -22.78 19.09
CA GLU A 178 27.16 -22.31 19.41
C GLU A 178 27.70 -21.32 18.38
N GLU A 179 27.20 -21.34 17.14
CA GLU A 179 27.66 -20.46 16.05
C GLU A 179 26.80 -19.22 15.88
N TRP A 180 25.68 -19.10 16.60
CA TRP A 180 24.68 -18.06 16.33
C TRP A 180 25.25 -16.64 16.43
N LEU A 181 26.17 -16.42 17.37
CA LEU A 181 26.80 -15.11 17.58
C LEU A 181 27.88 -14.82 16.53
N GLU A 182 28.88 -15.70 16.37
CA GLU A 182 29.98 -15.43 15.44
C GLU A 182 29.53 -15.47 13.98
N PHE A 183 28.49 -16.24 13.65
CA PHE A 183 27.97 -16.30 12.29
C PHE A 183 27.49 -14.94 11.79
N THR A 184 26.80 -14.16 12.63
CA THR A 184 26.38 -12.79 12.29
C THR A 184 27.59 -11.92 11.97
N TYR A 185 28.60 -11.88 12.86
CA TYR A 185 29.75 -11.00 12.66
C TYR A 185 30.58 -11.41 11.44
N ARG A 186 30.83 -12.71 11.23
CA ARG A 186 31.55 -13.19 10.04
C ARG A 186 30.80 -12.89 8.74
N LEU A 187 29.47 -12.94 8.73
CA LEU A 187 28.68 -12.51 7.56
C LEU A 187 28.76 -11.01 7.31
N ILE A 188 28.76 -10.20 8.37
CA ILE A 188 28.94 -8.75 8.25
C ILE A 188 30.34 -8.45 7.68
N ASP A 189 31.39 -9.08 8.20
CA ASP A 189 32.77 -8.93 7.71
C ASP A 189 32.89 -9.37 6.24
N TYR A 190 32.31 -10.51 5.88
CA TYR A 190 32.24 -10.97 4.49
C TYR A 190 31.50 -9.96 3.60
N GLY A 191 30.38 -9.42 4.07
CA GLY A 191 29.59 -8.43 3.37
C GLY A 191 30.29 -7.08 3.21
N ARG A 192 31.22 -6.73 4.09
CA ARG A 192 32.04 -5.52 4.01
C ARG A 192 33.26 -5.72 3.10
N ALA A 193 33.94 -6.86 3.22
CA ALA A 193 35.18 -7.13 2.50
C ALA A 193 34.96 -7.60 1.05
N TYR A 194 33.96 -8.46 0.81
CA TYR A 194 33.84 -9.17 -0.47
C TYR A 194 32.51 -8.94 -1.22
N CYS A 195 31.48 -8.40 -0.55
CA CYS A 195 30.15 -8.27 -1.17
C CYS A 195 29.42 -6.97 -0.75
N PRO A 196 29.91 -5.76 -1.09
CA PRO A 196 29.29 -4.50 -0.68
C PRO A 196 27.91 -4.27 -1.33
N ALA A 197 27.04 -3.48 -0.66
CA ALA A 197 25.63 -3.27 -1.06
C ALA A 197 25.44 -2.41 -2.32
N ARG A 198 26.39 -1.52 -2.60
CA ARG A 198 26.51 -0.78 -3.85
C ARG A 198 27.82 -1.21 -4.47
N ALA A 199 27.79 -1.60 -5.73
CA ALA A 199 29.00 -1.72 -6.52
C ALA A 199 29.66 -0.34 -6.57
N GLN A 200 30.71 -0.13 -5.79
CA GLN A 200 31.57 1.03 -5.98
C GLN A 200 32.31 0.80 -7.31
N LYS A 201 31.87 1.49 -8.36
CA LYS A 201 32.80 1.92 -9.39
C LYS A 201 33.83 2.81 -8.69
N LEU A 202 35.04 2.29 -8.44
CA LEU A 202 36.24 3.05 -8.70
C LEU A 202 37.42 2.12 -8.96
N SER A 203 37.99 2.34 -10.13
CA SER A 203 39.34 2.02 -10.54
C SER A 203 40.37 2.33 -9.45
N ILE A 204 41.16 1.31 -9.08
CA ILE A 204 42.62 1.49 -8.90
C ILE A 204 43.28 0.30 -9.60
N ILE A 205 43.90 0.61 -10.73
CA ILE A 205 44.84 -0.25 -11.44
C ILE A 205 46.19 -0.15 -10.70
N ILE A 206 47.00 -1.21 -10.76
CA ILE A 206 48.47 -1.26 -10.54
C ILE A 206 48.89 -1.30 -9.04
N PRO A 207 49.33 -2.43 -8.46
CA PRO A 207 50.25 -3.42 -9.06
C PRO A 207 49.87 -4.89 -8.74
N LEU A 208 49.25 -5.56 -9.70
CA LEU A 208 49.46 -7.00 -9.91
C LEU A 208 49.52 -7.27 -11.41
N PHE A 209 50.30 -6.42 -12.08
CA PHE A 209 50.52 -6.41 -13.53
C PHE A 209 51.90 -6.98 -13.90
N LEU A 210 52.45 -7.92 -13.11
CA LEU A 210 53.76 -8.50 -13.47
C LEU A 210 53.92 -10.01 -13.28
N PHE A 211 52.82 -10.78 -13.19
CA PHE A 211 52.91 -12.24 -13.25
C PHE A 211 51.81 -12.95 -14.06
N LEU A 212 50.99 -12.19 -14.81
CA LEU A 212 50.00 -12.75 -15.75
C LEU A 212 50.14 -12.13 -17.15
N LEU A 213 51.36 -11.75 -17.53
CA LEU A 213 51.76 -11.55 -18.93
C LEU A 213 52.26 -12.88 -19.52
N LEU A 214 51.45 -13.92 -19.40
CA LEU A 214 51.37 -14.92 -20.47
C LEU A 214 49.94 -14.85 -21.00
N PRO A 215 49.74 -14.50 -22.27
CA PRO A 215 48.44 -14.60 -22.87
C PRO A 215 48.10 -16.08 -22.92
N ASN A 216 47.21 -16.54 -22.04
CA ASN A 216 46.31 -17.60 -22.44
C ASN A 216 45.29 -16.98 -23.38
N SER A 217 45.74 -16.66 -24.60
CA SER A 217 44.87 -16.82 -25.75
C SER A 217 44.45 -18.29 -25.71
N SER A 218 43.32 -18.55 -25.07
CA SER A 218 42.44 -19.53 -25.68
C SER A 218 42.10 -18.91 -27.02
N PHE A 219 42.83 -19.30 -28.05
CA PHE A 219 42.27 -19.35 -29.37
C PHE A 219 41.05 -20.27 -29.23
N ALA A 220 39.89 -19.70 -28.89
CA ALA A 220 38.68 -20.21 -29.48
C ALA A 220 38.92 -19.98 -30.96
N GLN A 221 39.42 -21.03 -31.63
CA GLN A 221 39.39 -21.10 -33.07
C GLN A 221 37.95 -20.77 -33.42
N GLN A 222 37.74 -19.56 -33.96
CA GLN A 222 36.43 -19.13 -34.41
C GLN A 222 36.05 -20.15 -35.45
N GLN A 223 35.20 -21.09 -35.05
CA GLN A 223 34.82 -22.19 -35.91
C GLN A 223 34.04 -21.56 -37.05
N VAL A 224 34.66 -21.48 -38.22
CA VAL A 224 34.07 -20.87 -39.40
C VAL A 224 33.10 -21.90 -39.94
N TYR A 225 31.82 -21.69 -39.69
CA TYR A 225 30.75 -22.39 -40.37
C TYR A 225 29.84 -21.38 -41.05
N SER A 226 29.46 -21.70 -42.27
CA SER A 226 28.53 -20.95 -43.09
C SER A 226 27.33 -21.83 -43.40
N TYR A 227 26.18 -21.22 -43.67
CA TYR A 227 25.04 -21.96 -44.21
C TYR A 227 25.09 -21.87 -45.73
N ASP A 228 25.21 -23.01 -46.40
CA ASP A 228 25.12 -23.06 -47.86
C ASP A 228 23.69 -22.69 -48.29
N ALA A 229 22.70 -23.30 -47.63
CA ALA A 229 21.29 -23.02 -47.85
C ALA A 229 20.44 -23.28 -46.60
N ILE A 230 19.39 -22.49 -46.41
CA ILE A 230 18.29 -22.77 -45.47
C ILE A 230 16.96 -22.77 -46.23
N ASN A 231 16.28 -23.91 -46.25
CA ASN A 231 14.97 -24.06 -46.89
C ASN A 231 13.91 -24.28 -45.82
N THR A 232 12.94 -23.38 -45.73
CA THR A 232 11.86 -23.46 -44.74
C THR A 232 10.53 -23.77 -45.44
N THR A 233 9.87 -24.85 -45.04
CA THR A 233 8.51 -25.17 -45.49
C THR A 233 7.53 -24.88 -44.35
N ILE A 234 6.54 -24.03 -44.62
CA ILE A 234 5.47 -23.69 -43.69
C ILE A 234 4.18 -24.32 -44.21
N THR A 235 3.55 -25.21 -43.46
CA THR A 235 2.27 -25.82 -43.82
C THR A 235 1.17 -25.23 -42.96
N VAL A 236 0.24 -24.48 -43.57
CA VAL A 236 -0.91 -23.90 -42.88
C VAL A 236 -1.93 -24.99 -42.59
N ASN A 237 -2.24 -25.21 -41.31
CA ASN A 237 -3.24 -26.17 -40.87
C ASN A 237 -4.60 -25.48 -40.71
N GLY A 238 -5.70 -26.21 -40.91
CA GLY A 238 -7.07 -25.66 -40.83
C GLY A 238 -7.52 -25.28 -39.41
N ASP A 239 -6.77 -25.67 -38.38
CA ASP A 239 -7.03 -25.43 -36.95
C ASP A 239 -6.37 -24.15 -36.40
N ALA A 240 -5.94 -23.24 -37.29
CA ALA A 240 -5.20 -22.03 -36.94
C ALA A 240 -3.82 -22.29 -36.30
N THR A 241 -3.23 -23.44 -36.59
CA THR A 241 -1.80 -23.71 -36.37
C THR A 241 -1.05 -23.79 -37.71
N PHE A 242 0.27 -23.73 -37.68
CA PHE A 242 1.07 -24.08 -38.86
C PHE A 242 2.29 -24.88 -38.47
N THR A 243 2.65 -25.85 -39.32
CA THR A 243 3.82 -26.70 -39.14
C THR A 243 4.99 -26.10 -39.90
N VAL A 244 6.12 -25.92 -39.23
CA VAL A 244 7.37 -25.44 -39.83
C VAL A 244 8.35 -26.60 -39.94
N GLU A 245 8.94 -26.77 -41.13
CA GLU A 245 10.08 -27.64 -41.37
C GLU A 245 11.24 -26.82 -41.94
N GLU A 246 12.30 -26.64 -41.15
CA GLU A 246 13.52 -25.92 -41.53
C GLU A 246 14.62 -26.92 -41.89
N GLN A 247 15.10 -26.90 -43.13
CA GLN A 247 16.22 -27.69 -43.62
C GLN A 247 17.47 -26.81 -43.70
N GLN A 248 18.44 -27.06 -42.83
CA GLN A 248 19.65 -26.25 -42.67
C GLN A 248 20.87 -27.02 -43.19
N LEU A 249 21.43 -26.59 -44.31
CA LEU A 249 22.65 -27.17 -44.89
C LEU A 249 23.88 -26.41 -44.37
N PHE A 250 24.54 -27.00 -43.38
CA PHE A 250 25.76 -26.46 -42.78
C PHE A 250 26.98 -26.82 -43.64
N ASN A 251 27.88 -25.86 -43.78
CA ASN A 251 29.23 -26.05 -44.29
C ASN A 251 30.24 -25.80 -43.17
N TYR A 252 30.77 -26.87 -42.57
CA TYR A 252 31.74 -26.78 -41.50
C TYR A 252 33.15 -26.70 -42.11
N GLU A 253 33.78 -25.52 -42.11
CA GLU A 253 35.01 -25.28 -42.88
C GLU A 253 36.29 -25.64 -42.10
N ALA A 254 36.33 -25.42 -40.78
CA ALA A 254 37.48 -25.78 -39.94
C ALA A 254 37.12 -25.98 -38.46
N GLY A 255 37.28 -27.21 -37.94
CA GLY A 255 37.16 -27.56 -36.52
C GLY A 255 36.20 -28.73 -36.23
N THR A 256 36.08 -29.11 -34.95
CA THR A 256 35.08 -30.09 -34.46
C THR A 256 33.87 -29.36 -33.86
N PHE A 257 32.68 -29.68 -34.35
CA PHE A 257 31.43 -29.04 -33.99
C PHE A 257 30.59 -30.02 -33.19
N HIS A 258 30.11 -29.55 -32.03
CA HIS A 258 29.40 -30.41 -31.09
C HIS A 258 27.99 -29.96 -30.71
N GLN A 259 27.54 -28.83 -31.27
CA GLN A 259 26.27 -28.23 -30.90
C GLN A 259 25.69 -27.41 -32.04
N GLY A 260 24.39 -27.58 -32.29
CA GLY A 260 23.57 -26.68 -33.07
C GLY A 260 22.53 -26.01 -32.18
N TRP A 261 22.07 -24.84 -32.59
CA TRP A 261 21.14 -24.03 -31.82
C TRP A 261 20.18 -23.25 -32.73
N ARG A 262 18.92 -23.17 -32.31
CA ARG A 262 17.86 -22.37 -32.92
C ARG A 262 17.02 -21.71 -31.81
N ALA A 263 16.92 -20.38 -31.84
CA ALA A 263 15.99 -19.63 -30.99
C ALA A 263 14.78 -19.16 -31.77
N ILE A 264 13.59 -19.32 -31.21
CA ILE A 264 12.32 -18.88 -31.82
C ILE A 264 11.59 -17.97 -30.83
N SER A 265 11.30 -16.74 -31.24
CA SER A 265 10.66 -15.74 -30.38
C SER A 265 9.19 -16.06 -30.10
N LEU A 266 8.75 -15.86 -28.85
CA LEU A 266 7.35 -15.98 -28.41
C LEU A 266 6.60 -14.64 -28.42
N ASP A 267 7.21 -13.55 -28.92
CA ASP A 267 6.59 -12.21 -28.95
C ASP A 267 5.28 -12.15 -29.75
N LYS A 268 5.20 -12.89 -30.86
CA LYS A 268 4.08 -12.90 -31.81
C LYS A 268 3.30 -14.22 -31.84
N ILE A 269 3.65 -15.18 -31.00
CA ILE A 269 3.04 -16.52 -30.97
C ILE A 269 2.73 -16.96 -29.55
N SER A 270 1.77 -17.87 -29.40
CA SER A 270 1.34 -18.33 -28.08
C SER A 270 2.26 -19.42 -27.50
N ARG A 271 2.66 -20.40 -28.33
CA ARG A 271 3.54 -21.51 -27.94
C ARG A 271 4.04 -22.28 -29.16
N ILE A 272 5.00 -23.18 -28.94
CA ILE A 272 5.49 -24.16 -29.92
C ILE A 272 5.32 -25.57 -29.36
N THR A 273 4.88 -26.52 -30.17
CA THR A 273 4.74 -27.95 -29.80
C THR A 273 5.41 -28.85 -30.83
N ASP A 274 5.50 -30.15 -30.52
CA ASP A 274 5.91 -31.21 -31.45
C ASP A 274 7.28 -30.97 -32.10
N VAL A 275 8.20 -30.38 -31.33
CA VAL A 275 9.58 -30.11 -31.78
C VAL A 275 10.32 -31.42 -32.01
N GLN A 276 10.91 -31.57 -33.19
CA GLN A 276 11.78 -32.68 -33.59
C GLN A 276 13.02 -32.13 -34.28
N VAL A 277 14.17 -32.75 -34.01
CA VAL A 277 15.42 -32.50 -34.74
C VAL A 277 15.81 -33.79 -35.43
N ILE A 278 16.02 -33.77 -36.73
CA ILE A 278 16.28 -34.93 -37.58
C ILE A 278 17.66 -34.76 -38.23
N ASP A 279 18.48 -35.80 -38.15
CA ASP A 279 19.77 -35.88 -38.85
C ASP A 279 19.50 -36.22 -40.33
N GLY A 280 19.91 -35.33 -41.23
CA GLY A 280 19.67 -35.47 -42.67
C GLY A 280 20.48 -36.58 -43.35
N ALA A 281 21.56 -37.07 -42.73
CA ALA A 281 22.33 -38.19 -43.25
C ALA A 281 21.67 -39.54 -42.92
N THR A 282 21.01 -39.65 -41.76
CA THR A 282 20.35 -40.90 -41.32
C THR A 282 18.84 -40.90 -41.55
N GLY A 283 18.23 -39.72 -41.69
CA GLY A 283 16.78 -39.53 -41.75
C GLY A 283 16.04 -39.84 -40.44
N GLN A 284 16.76 -40.05 -39.33
CA GLN A 284 16.18 -40.43 -38.04
C GLN A 284 16.09 -39.22 -37.08
N PRO A 285 15.02 -39.11 -36.27
CA PRO A 285 14.91 -38.08 -35.25
C PRO A 285 15.88 -38.33 -34.08
N LEU A 286 16.46 -37.26 -33.56
CA LEU A 286 17.28 -37.27 -32.36
C LEU A 286 16.42 -37.53 -31.11
N GLN A 287 17.03 -38.05 -30.05
CA GLN A 287 16.33 -38.33 -28.80
C GLN A 287 16.10 -37.05 -27.98
N HIS A 288 14.87 -36.84 -27.48
CA HIS A 288 14.54 -35.68 -26.66
C HIS A 288 15.05 -35.80 -25.22
N SER A 289 15.62 -34.73 -24.68
CA SER A 289 16.01 -34.57 -23.27
C SER A 289 15.31 -33.38 -22.63
N SER A 290 14.64 -33.62 -21.49
CA SER A 290 13.99 -32.58 -20.68
C SER A 290 14.96 -31.69 -19.90
N GLN A 291 16.26 -32.02 -19.90
CA GLN A 291 17.32 -31.22 -19.28
C GLN A 291 18.35 -30.82 -20.32
N ARG A 292 18.92 -29.62 -20.13
CA ARG A 292 20.02 -29.12 -20.96
C ARG A 292 21.26 -30.00 -20.79
N LEU A 293 21.89 -30.37 -21.90
CA LEU A 293 23.01 -31.31 -21.94
C LEU A 293 24.35 -30.60 -22.14
N ASN A 294 25.46 -31.34 -22.00
CA ASN A 294 26.80 -30.80 -22.17
C ASN A 294 27.34 -31.14 -23.57
N LYS A 295 27.70 -30.13 -24.36
CA LYS A 295 28.22 -30.30 -25.72
C LYS A 295 29.51 -31.13 -25.82
N THR A 296 30.31 -31.18 -24.75
CA THR A 296 31.60 -31.92 -24.74
C THR A 296 31.47 -33.37 -24.29
N ASP A 297 30.28 -33.79 -23.86
CA ASP A 297 30.01 -35.13 -23.35
C ASP A 297 29.48 -36.04 -24.47
N PRO A 298 30.19 -37.13 -24.84
CA PRO A 298 29.74 -38.05 -25.89
C PRO A 298 28.36 -38.65 -25.65
N ASP A 299 27.94 -38.82 -24.39
CA ASP A 299 26.61 -39.34 -24.04
C ASP A 299 25.48 -38.36 -24.40
N SER A 300 25.82 -37.09 -24.68
CA SER A 300 24.87 -36.06 -25.11
C SER A 300 24.64 -36.07 -26.61
N TRP A 301 25.53 -36.66 -27.40
CA TRP A 301 25.42 -36.65 -28.86
C TRP A 301 24.26 -37.54 -29.34
N GLY A 302 23.57 -37.09 -30.38
CA GLY A 302 22.34 -37.73 -30.86
C GLY A 302 21.07 -37.35 -30.09
N LYS A 303 21.15 -36.31 -29.24
CA LYS A 303 20.03 -35.79 -28.44
C LYS A 303 19.77 -34.31 -28.72
N TYR A 304 18.54 -33.88 -28.44
CA TYR A 304 18.16 -32.47 -28.44
C TYR A 304 17.38 -32.10 -27.18
N THR A 305 17.36 -30.81 -26.86
CA THR A 305 16.66 -30.24 -25.71
C THR A 305 15.98 -28.93 -26.11
N GLY A 306 14.79 -28.69 -25.59
CA GLY A 306 14.03 -27.45 -25.78
C GLY A 306 13.77 -26.77 -24.44
N TYR A 307 14.02 -25.46 -24.35
CA TYR A 307 13.72 -24.69 -23.14
C TYR A 307 13.34 -23.25 -23.45
N THR A 308 12.50 -22.64 -22.61
CA THR A 308 12.10 -21.24 -22.76
C THR A 308 12.98 -20.34 -21.90
N GLN A 309 13.65 -19.37 -22.51
CA GLN A 309 14.47 -18.39 -21.81
C GLN A 309 14.41 -17.04 -22.55
N ASP A 310 14.30 -15.95 -21.78
CA ASP A 310 14.34 -14.56 -22.29
C ASP A 310 13.28 -14.26 -23.37
N GLY A 311 12.11 -14.93 -23.31
CA GLY A 311 11.03 -14.77 -24.29
C GLY A 311 11.19 -15.62 -25.56
N ASN A 312 12.21 -16.46 -25.63
CA ASN A 312 12.48 -17.34 -26.77
C ASN A 312 12.36 -18.82 -26.37
N VAL A 313 11.87 -19.65 -27.29
CA VAL A 313 12.04 -21.11 -27.25
C VAL A 313 13.38 -21.43 -27.88
N ASN A 314 14.32 -21.94 -27.09
CA ASN A 314 15.65 -22.36 -27.54
C ASN A 314 15.66 -23.86 -27.74
N ILE A 315 16.04 -24.29 -28.95
CA ILE A 315 16.22 -25.68 -29.34
C ILE A 315 17.73 -25.89 -29.52
N GLU A 316 18.33 -26.75 -28.71
CA GLU A 316 19.73 -27.15 -28.81
C GLU A 316 19.82 -28.63 -29.17
N TRP A 317 20.68 -28.99 -30.12
CA TRP A 317 20.98 -30.38 -30.43
C TRP A 317 22.49 -30.61 -30.43
N TYR A 318 22.92 -31.81 -30.05
CA TYR A 318 24.31 -32.13 -29.81
C TYR A 318 24.77 -33.27 -30.71
N TYR A 319 25.96 -33.14 -31.30
CA TYR A 319 26.52 -34.06 -32.29
C TYR A 319 28.05 -34.07 -32.24
N ASP A 320 28.71 -34.82 -33.11
CA ASP A 320 30.17 -34.77 -33.29
C ASP A 320 30.50 -34.84 -34.77
N LEU A 321 30.78 -33.68 -35.37
CA LEU A 321 31.09 -33.55 -36.80
C LEU A 321 32.30 -32.64 -36.98
N ALA A 322 33.11 -32.89 -37.99
CA ALA A 322 34.25 -32.05 -38.32
C ALA A 322 34.44 -31.96 -39.83
N ASN A 323 34.72 -30.74 -40.33
CA ASN A 323 35.16 -30.49 -41.71
C ASN A 323 34.26 -31.17 -42.78
N THR A 324 32.95 -31.05 -42.65
CA THR A 324 31.98 -31.68 -43.56
C THR A 324 30.82 -30.74 -43.89
N LYS A 325 30.09 -31.05 -44.97
CA LYS A 325 28.73 -30.52 -45.13
C LYS A 325 27.75 -31.47 -44.46
N HIS A 326 26.74 -30.93 -43.80
CA HIS A 326 25.73 -31.73 -43.12
C HIS A 326 24.37 -31.03 -43.11
N LEU A 327 23.31 -31.82 -43.28
CA LEU A 327 21.94 -31.34 -43.31
C LEU A 327 21.27 -31.63 -41.96
N TRP A 328 20.75 -30.60 -41.32
CA TRP A 328 19.87 -30.74 -40.15
C TRP A 328 18.45 -30.34 -40.52
N VAL A 329 17.46 -31.11 -40.09
CA VAL A 329 16.04 -30.79 -40.31
C VAL A 329 15.34 -30.57 -38.98
N LEU A 330 14.80 -29.37 -38.76
CA LEU A 330 14.02 -29.03 -37.58
C LEU A 330 12.54 -29.00 -37.97
N ARG A 331 11.69 -29.70 -37.22
CA ARG A 331 10.23 -29.71 -37.40
C ARG A 331 9.53 -29.28 -36.12
N TYR A 332 8.57 -28.37 -36.20
CA TYR A 332 7.81 -27.92 -35.04
C TYR A 332 6.45 -27.32 -35.45
N VAL A 333 5.49 -27.30 -34.52
CA VAL A 333 4.15 -26.73 -34.72
C VAL A 333 4.02 -25.41 -33.98
N VAL A 334 3.59 -24.36 -34.67
CA VAL A 334 3.43 -23.01 -34.12
C VAL A 334 1.95 -22.73 -33.83
N HIS A 335 1.68 -22.26 -32.62
CA HIS A 335 0.34 -21.92 -32.13
C HIS A 335 0.17 -20.40 -32.01
N GLY A 336 -0.94 -19.87 -32.53
CA GLY A 336 -1.29 -18.46 -32.38
C GLY A 336 -0.44 -17.48 -33.18
N GLY A 337 0.17 -17.93 -34.29
CA GLY A 337 0.93 -17.08 -35.21
C GLY A 337 0.12 -16.47 -36.36
N PHE A 338 -1.21 -16.61 -36.32
CA PHE A 338 -2.12 -15.92 -37.25
C PHE A 338 -2.78 -14.71 -36.57
N SER A 339 -2.97 -13.65 -37.35
CA SER A 339 -3.77 -12.50 -36.96
C SER A 339 -5.13 -12.54 -37.67
N PHE A 340 -6.21 -12.43 -36.91
CA PHE A 340 -7.58 -12.44 -37.42
C PHE A 340 -8.09 -11.01 -37.60
N TYR A 341 -8.30 -10.57 -38.83
CA TYR A 341 -8.93 -9.28 -39.14
C TYR A 341 -10.38 -9.48 -39.58
N LYS A 342 -11.10 -8.38 -39.83
CA LYS A 342 -12.52 -8.45 -40.18
C LYS A 342 -12.76 -8.98 -41.61
N GLU A 343 -11.82 -8.72 -42.52
CA GLU A 343 -11.96 -9.03 -43.95
C GLU A 343 -11.04 -10.17 -44.42
N ASN A 344 -9.91 -10.38 -43.74
CA ASN A 344 -8.91 -11.41 -44.07
C ASN A 344 -8.23 -11.97 -42.81
N ASP A 345 -7.53 -13.08 -42.99
CA ASP A 345 -6.60 -13.63 -42.01
C ASP A 345 -5.17 -13.42 -42.52
N ARG A 346 -4.21 -13.24 -41.60
CA ARG A 346 -2.83 -12.89 -41.97
C ARG A 346 -1.83 -13.79 -41.24
N LEU A 347 -0.91 -14.37 -42.01
CA LEU A 347 0.30 -15.01 -41.53
C LEU A 347 1.44 -14.00 -41.64
N TYR A 348 1.91 -13.51 -40.49
CA TYR A 348 3.09 -12.66 -40.41
C TYR A 348 4.16 -13.42 -39.63
N TRP A 349 5.14 -13.98 -40.33
CA TRP A 349 6.11 -14.91 -39.75
C TRP A 349 7.55 -14.53 -40.08
N ASN A 350 8.35 -14.41 -39.04
CA ASN A 350 9.79 -14.23 -39.13
C ASN A 350 10.44 -15.60 -39.40
N ALA A 351 10.55 -15.98 -40.68
CA ALA A 351 11.03 -17.29 -41.09
C ALA A 351 12.50 -17.53 -40.70
N LEU A 352 13.34 -16.50 -40.78
CA LEU A 352 14.74 -16.54 -40.31
C LEU A 352 15.03 -15.29 -39.49
N THR A 353 15.54 -15.47 -38.27
CA THR A 353 16.02 -14.39 -37.39
C THR A 353 17.19 -14.90 -36.55
N ASP A 354 18.07 -13.99 -36.14
CA ASP A 354 19.09 -14.23 -35.10
C ASP A 354 20.17 -15.27 -35.44
N TYR A 355 20.40 -15.55 -36.73
CA TYR A 355 21.50 -16.40 -37.17
C TYR A 355 22.84 -15.66 -37.07
N SER A 356 23.81 -16.22 -36.35
CA SER A 356 25.13 -15.59 -36.14
C SER A 356 26.12 -15.78 -37.31
N SER A 357 25.76 -16.58 -38.32
CA SER A 357 26.59 -16.89 -39.49
C SER A 357 25.85 -16.53 -40.78
N PRO A 358 26.58 -16.14 -41.86
CA PRO A 358 25.96 -15.79 -43.13
C PRO A 358 25.29 -17.00 -43.79
N ILE A 359 24.22 -16.75 -44.54
CA ILE A 359 23.45 -17.76 -45.28
C ILE A 359 23.56 -17.49 -46.77
N GLY A 360 24.08 -18.45 -47.54
CA GLY A 360 24.28 -18.34 -48.98
C GLY A 360 22.98 -18.23 -49.78
N LEU A 361 22.01 -19.11 -49.52
CA LEU A 361 20.68 -19.08 -50.12
C LEU A 361 19.60 -19.36 -49.07
N ALA A 362 18.56 -18.53 -49.03
CA ALA A 362 17.40 -18.77 -48.18
C ALA A 362 16.13 -18.89 -49.02
N SER A 363 15.36 -19.93 -48.77
CA SER A 363 14.05 -20.11 -49.39
C SER A 363 12.97 -20.40 -48.36
N VAL A 364 11.76 -19.88 -48.61
CA VAL A 364 10.58 -20.17 -47.81
C VAL A 364 9.45 -20.59 -48.74
N LYS A 365 8.88 -21.76 -48.48
CA LYS A 365 7.71 -22.29 -49.18
C LYS A 365 6.53 -22.38 -48.23
N VAL A 366 5.49 -21.61 -48.47
CA VAL A 366 4.24 -21.70 -47.71
C VAL A 366 3.24 -22.57 -48.47
N LEU A 367 2.78 -23.66 -47.85
CA LEU A 367 1.78 -24.60 -48.35
C LEU A 367 0.42 -24.29 -47.70
N PHE A 368 -0.61 -24.16 -48.52
CA PHE A 368 -1.98 -23.99 -48.06
C PHE A 368 -2.77 -25.32 -48.19
N PRO A 369 -3.95 -25.45 -47.57
CA PRO A 369 -4.84 -26.59 -47.81
C PRO A 369 -5.30 -26.64 -49.29
N GLU A 370 -5.52 -27.83 -49.86
CA GLU A 370 -5.83 -28.02 -51.30
C GLU A 370 -7.05 -27.24 -51.83
N ASN A 371 -7.93 -26.77 -50.94
CA ASN A 371 -9.14 -26.02 -51.29
C ASN A 371 -8.94 -24.49 -51.22
N ALA A 372 -7.73 -23.99 -50.98
CA ALA A 372 -7.46 -22.56 -50.85
C ALA A 372 -7.33 -21.88 -52.23
N ASP A 373 -8.15 -20.86 -52.49
CA ASP A 373 -7.99 -20.02 -53.67
C ASP A 373 -6.89 -18.99 -53.45
N LEU A 374 -5.75 -19.17 -54.12
CA LEU A 374 -4.59 -18.27 -54.01
C LEU A 374 -4.71 -17.02 -54.88
N SER A 375 -5.70 -16.90 -55.77
CA SER A 375 -5.79 -15.77 -56.71
C SER A 375 -6.12 -14.43 -56.03
N SER A 376 -6.72 -14.48 -54.83
CA SER A 376 -7.13 -13.31 -54.05
C SER A 376 -6.18 -12.99 -52.87
N MET A 377 -5.09 -13.75 -52.72
CA MET A 377 -4.13 -13.56 -51.62
C MET A 377 -3.19 -12.39 -51.91
N GLN A 378 -2.89 -11.60 -50.88
CA GLN A 378 -1.83 -10.60 -50.92
C GLN A 378 -0.64 -11.15 -50.16
N PHE A 379 0.53 -11.15 -50.79
CA PHE A 379 1.74 -11.70 -50.19
C PHE A 379 2.94 -10.82 -50.51
N ASP A 380 3.82 -10.69 -49.53
CA ASP A 380 5.06 -9.94 -49.63
C ASP A 380 6.10 -10.57 -48.68
N ALA A 381 7.36 -10.20 -48.83
CA ALA A 381 8.39 -10.55 -47.89
C ALA A 381 9.28 -9.34 -47.60
N TYR A 382 9.88 -9.32 -46.40
CA TYR A 382 10.64 -8.18 -45.91
C TYR A 382 12.02 -8.60 -45.40
N ARG A 383 13.01 -7.74 -45.65
CA ARG A 383 14.40 -7.80 -45.17
C ARG A 383 14.84 -6.41 -44.69
N GLU A 384 15.84 -6.36 -43.81
CA GLU A 384 16.33 -5.09 -43.22
C GLU A 384 17.30 -4.31 -44.15
N ASP A 385 17.94 -4.97 -45.14
CA ASP A 385 19.08 -4.40 -45.87
C ASP A 385 18.97 -4.45 -47.42
N SER A 386 19.91 -3.79 -48.10
CA SER A 386 19.90 -3.31 -49.51
C SER A 386 19.78 -4.34 -50.67
N TYR A 387 19.56 -5.65 -50.41
CA TYR A 387 19.41 -6.68 -51.44
C TYR A 387 17.94 -7.07 -51.64
N ALA A 388 17.44 -7.01 -52.89
CA ALA A 388 16.05 -7.33 -53.21
C ALA A 388 15.74 -8.83 -53.08
N ILE A 389 14.48 -9.17 -52.81
CA ILE A 389 13.97 -10.54 -52.92
C ILE A 389 14.11 -10.98 -54.38
N ASN A 390 14.86 -12.06 -54.60
CA ASN A 390 15.22 -12.49 -55.96
C ASN A 390 14.04 -13.11 -56.72
N LYS A 391 13.18 -13.83 -56.00
CA LYS A 391 12.13 -14.62 -56.64
C LYS A 391 10.96 -14.83 -55.70
N ILE A 392 9.77 -14.46 -56.18
CA ILE A 392 8.48 -14.81 -55.58
C ILE A 392 7.68 -15.55 -56.65
N VAL A 393 7.32 -16.80 -56.41
CA VAL A 393 6.56 -17.63 -57.34
C VAL A 393 5.35 -18.22 -56.64
N GLN A 394 4.18 -17.95 -57.22
CA GLN A 394 2.93 -18.59 -56.85
C GLN A 394 2.76 -19.88 -57.66
N GLY A 395 2.65 -21.00 -56.97
CA GLY A 395 2.25 -22.30 -57.53
C GLY A 395 0.77 -22.60 -57.24
N ASN A 396 0.30 -23.79 -57.63
CA ASN A 396 -1.11 -24.18 -57.53
C ASN A 396 -1.66 -24.18 -56.09
N ASN A 397 -0.83 -24.46 -55.10
CA ASN A 397 -1.21 -24.49 -53.68
C ASN A 397 -0.07 -24.04 -52.75
N SER A 398 0.84 -23.22 -53.28
CA SER A 398 2.03 -22.79 -52.53
C SER A 398 2.57 -21.46 -53.00
N ILE A 399 3.11 -20.68 -52.08
CA ILE A 399 3.85 -19.46 -52.39
C ILE A 399 5.31 -19.68 -52.02
N TYR A 400 6.21 -19.45 -52.97
CA TYR A 400 7.65 -19.66 -52.83
C TYR A 400 8.38 -18.33 -52.86
N PHE A 401 9.21 -18.09 -51.83
CA PHE A 401 10.06 -16.92 -51.70
C PHE A 401 11.52 -17.38 -51.67
N GLU A 402 12.40 -16.68 -52.38
CA GLU A 402 13.82 -16.99 -52.41
C GLU A 402 14.65 -15.71 -52.44
N THR A 403 15.72 -15.72 -51.65
CA THR A 403 16.63 -14.59 -51.54
C THR A 403 18.07 -15.09 -51.33
N PRO A 404 19.05 -14.51 -52.05
CA PRO A 404 20.44 -14.86 -51.88
C PRO A 404 21.02 -14.09 -50.69
N PHE A 405 22.06 -14.66 -50.10
CA PHE A 405 23.00 -13.99 -49.21
C PHE A 405 22.34 -13.16 -48.09
N ILE A 406 22.01 -13.82 -46.98
CA ILE A 406 21.52 -13.18 -45.75
C ILE A 406 22.69 -12.92 -44.81
N GLN A 407 22.80 -11.69 -44.31
CA GLN A 407 23.84 -11.29 -43.36
C GLN A 407 23.59 -11.88 -41.97
N PRO A 408 24.64 -12.06 -41.15
CA PRO A 408 24.46 -12.39 -39.74
C PRO A 408 23.50 -11.41 -39.05
N TYR A 409 22.54 -11.96 -38.29
CA TYR A 409 21.49 -11.26 -37.55
C TYR A 409 20.42 -10.54 -38.39
N GLU A 410 20.44 -10.66 -39.71
CA GLU A 410 19.40 -10.11 -40.58
C GLU A 410 18.13 -10.97 -40.56
N ALA A 411 16.96 -10.32 -40.45
CA ALA A 411 15.67 -10.98 -40.46
C ALA A 411 15.13 -11.21 -41.89
N PHE A 412 14.53 -12.38 -42.12
CA PHE A 412 13.72 -12.66 -43.32
C PHE A 412 12.28 -12.98 -42.90
N THR A 413 11.38 -12.05 -43.21
CA THR A 413 9.98 -12.08 -42.77
C THR A 413 9.04 -12.33 -43.94
N ILE A 414 8.09 -13.24 -43.77
CA ILE A 414 7.02 -13.54 -44.72
C ILE A 414 5.71 -12.96 -44.22
N ASP A 415 4.98 -12.35 -45.14
CA ASP A 415 3.70 -11.72 -44.87
C ASP A 415 2.67 -12.14 -45.91
N ILE A 416 1.66 -12.90 -45.50
CA ILE A 416 0.61 -13.39 -46.39
C ILE A 416 -0.75 -13.11 -45.77
N ALA A 417 -1.56 -12.29 -46.45
CA ALA A 417 -2.96 -12.08 -46.16
C ALA A 417 -3.83 -12.92 -47.11
N PHE A 418 -4.73 -13.72 -46.53
CA PHE A 418 -5.58 -14.66 -47.24
C PHE A 418 -7.05 -14.54 -46.81
N PRO A 419 -8.02 -14.91 -47.67
CA PRO A 419 -9.44 -14.77 -47.35
C PRO A 419 -9.86 -15.65 -46.19
N LYS A 420 -10.93 -15.23 -45.50
CA LYS A 420 -11.56 -15.99 -44.40
C LYS A 420 -12.03 -17.37 -44.89
N GLY A 421 -12.02 -18.33 -43.96
CA GLY A 421 -12.54 -19.69 -44.20
C GLY A 421 -11.47 -20.75 -44.51
N ILE A 422 -10.21 -20.34 -44.65
CA ILE A 422 -9.06 -21.26 -44.77
C ILE A 422 -8.66 -21.82 -43.38
N ILE A 423 -8.84 -21.04 -42.31
CA ILE A 423 -8.59 -21.42 -40.92
C ILE A 423 -9.82 -21.16 -40.02
N SER A 424 -9.96 -21.94 -38.94
CA SER A 424 -11.08 -21.81 -38.00
C SER A 424 -10.76 -20.92 -36.79
N GLU A 425 -11.35 -19.72 -36.73
CA GLU A 425 -11.22 -18.79 -35.59
C GLU A 425 -11.76 -19.38 -34.26
N SER A 426 -12.74 -20.27 -34.33
CA SER A 426 -13.31 -20.95 -33.15
C SER A 426 -12.32 -21.94 -32.49
N ALA A 427 -11.41 -22.52 -33.27
CA ALA A 427 -10.37 -23.42 -32.76
C ALA A 427 -9.40 -22.66 -31.85
N PHE A 428 -9.04 -21.42 -32.23
CA PHE A 428 -8.17 -20.54 -31.44
C PHE A 428 -8.71 -20.29 -30.02
N TRP A 429 -10.00 -19.93 -29.87
CA TRP A 429 -10.60 -19.66 -28.56
C TRP A 429 -10.68 -20.91 -27.69
N LYS A 430 -10.98 -22.06 -28.29
CA LYS A 430 -11.00 -23.34 -27.57
C LYS A 430 -9.62 -23.67 -27.02
N GLU A 431 -8.58 -23.48 -27.82
CA GLU A 431 -7.20 -23.71 -27.39
C GLU A 431 -6.75 -22.70 -26.32
N TRP A 432 -7.04 -21.42 -26.52
CA TRP A 432 -6.75 -20.39 -25.52
C TRP A 432 -7.41 -20.72 -24.18
N LEU A 433 -8.69 -21.08 -24.19
CA LEU A 433 -9.41 -21.45 -22.98
C LEU A 433 -8.79 -22.69 -22.32
N THR A 434 -8.40 -23.71 -23.09
CA THR A 434 -7.73 -24.90 -22.54
C THR A 434 -6.37 -24.56 -21.92
N ALA A 435 -5.64 -23.60 -22.48
CA ALA A 435 -4.36 -23.15 -21.94
C ALA A 435 -4.52 -22.33 -20.65
N TYR A 436 -5.63 -21.61 -20.48
CA TYR A 436 -5.80 -20.62 -19.39
C TYR A 436 -6.95 -20.89 -18.41
N TRP A 437 -7.68 -22.00 -18.50
CA TRP A 437 -8.87 -22.28 -17.68
C TRP A 437 -8.63 -22.19 -16.16
N GLY A 438 -7.47 -22.63 -15.67
CA GLY A 438 -7.15 -22.55 -14.24
C GLY A 438 -7.03 -21.11 -13.72
N TYR A 439 -6.52 -20.19 -14.54
CA TYR A 439 -6.47 -18.77 -14.20
C TYR A 439 -7.87 -18.17 -14.11
N VAL A 440 -8.73 -18.46 -15.10
CA VAL A 440 -10.12 -17.99 -15.12
C VAL A 440 -10.91 -18.53 -13.92
N GLY A 441 -10.79 -19.82 -13.63
CA GLY A 441 -11.42 -20.45 -12.46
C GLY A 441 -10.97 -19.84 -11.14
N SER A 442 -9.69 -19.47 -11.02
CA SER A 442 -9.17 -18.82 -9.81
C SER A 442 -9.72 -17.42 -9.56
N GLY A 443 -9.95 -16.64 -10.62
CA GLY A 443 -10.60 -15.34 -10.52
C GLY A 443 -12.03 -15.47 -9.98
N ILE A 444 -12.80 -16.43 -10.50
CA ILE A 444 -14.19 -16.66 -10.08
C ILE A 444 -14.25 -17.11 -8.61
N ALA A 445 -13.39 -18.05 -8.20
CA ALA A 445 -13.37 -18.54 -6.83
C ALA A 445 -13.00 -17.44 -5.81
N ALA A 446 -12.08 -16.53 -6.16
CA ALA A 446 -11.74 -15.40 -5.32
C ALA A 446 -12.93 -14.45 -5.11
N VAL A 447 -13.68 -14.14 -6.18
CA VAL A 447 -14.88 -13.29 -6.11
C VAL A 447 -15.96 -13.92 -5.22
N LEU A 448 -16.23 -15.21 -5.37
CA LEU A 448 -17.20 -15.92 -4.55
C LEU A 448 -16.79 -15.98 -3.07
N GLY A 449 -15.50 -16.13 -2.77
CA GLY A 449 -14.95 -16.09 -1.41
C GLY A 449 -15.18 -14.74 -0.72
N VAL A 450 -14.98 -13.64 -1.43
CA VAL A 450 -15.25 -12.29 -0.91
C VAL A 450 -16.74 -12.10 -0.64
N LEU A 451 -17.61 -12.52 -1.57
CA LEU A 451 -19.06 -12.42 -1.42
C LEU A 451 -19.58 -13.23 -0.21
N PHE A 452 -19.11 -14.46 -0.04
CA PHE A 452 -19.45 -15.29 1.13
C PHE A 452 -19.03 -14.64 2.44
N SER A 453 -17.85 -14.00 2.47
CA SER A 453 -17.31 -13.34 3.66
C SER A 453 -18.13 -12.12 4.08
N LEU A 454 -18.54 -11.31 3.10
CA LEU A 454 -19.45 -10.18 3.33
C LEU A 454 -20.81 -10.64 3.86
N LEU A 455 -21.35 -11.73 3.30
CA LEU A 455 -22.61 -12.34 3.75
C LEU A 455 -22.51 -12.90 5.17
N TYR A 456 -21.41 -13.58 5.51
CA TYR A 456 -21.18 -14.11 6.85
C TYR A 456 -21.04 -12.99 7.88
N TRP A 457 -20.22 -11.97 7.59
CA TRP A 457 -20.05 -10.78 8.43
C TRP A 457 -21.40 -10.09 8.70
N TYR A 458 -22.15 -9.80 7.63
CA TYR A 458 -23.49 -9.20 7.71
C TYR A 458 -24.45 -10.00 8.59
N ARG A 459 -24.42 -11.33 8.48
CA ARG A 459 -25.26 -12.21 9.30
C ARG A 459 -24.82 -12.22 10.77
N THR A 460 -23.52 -12.17 11.05
CA THR A 460 -23.03 -12.18 12.44
C THR A 460 -23.26 -10.85 13.16
N GLU A 461 -23.16 -9.72 12.47
CA GLU A 461 -23.29 -8.39 13.06
C GLU A 461 -24.75 -7.99 13.29
N ARG A 462 -25.65 -8.34 12.34
CA ARG A 462 -27.08 -7.98 12.43
C ARG A 462 -27.88 -8.82 13.43
N TYR A 463 -27.39 -10.01 13.78
CA TYR A 463 -28.10 -10.96 14.65
C TYR A 463 -27.34 -11.27 15.96
N GLY A 464 -26.67 -10.27 16.54
CA GLY A 464 -26.18 -10.33 17.91
C GLY A 464 -27.33 -10.56 18.90
N LYS A 465 -27.15 -11.46 19.86
CA LYS A 465 -28.18 -11.90 20.83
C LYS A 465 -28.46 -10.80 21.87
N GLY A 466 -29.28 -9.80 21.56
CA GLY A 466 -29.91 -8.89 22.54
C GLY A 466 -31.30 -9.40 23.00
N ARG A 467 -32.06 -8.59 23.77
CA ARG A 467 -33.46 -8.90 24.11
C ARG A 467 -34.36 -8.88 22.87
N GLY A 468 -33.97 -8.15 21.82
CA GLY A 468 -34.71 -8.01 20.56
C GLY A 468 -35.92 -7.07 20.64
N VAL A 469 -36.34 -6.68 21.85
CA VAL A 469 -37.38 -5.67 22.11
C VAL A 469 -36.75 -4.50 22.85
N ILE A 470 -36.87 -3.29 22.30
CA ILE A 470 -36.35 -2.05 22.89
C ILE A 470 -37.41 -1.50 23.86
N ILE A 471 -37.07 -1.41 25.16
CA ILE A 471 -37.95 -0.88 26.20
C ILE A 471 -37.62 0.60 26.42
N ALA A 472 -38.63 1.47 26.46
CA ALA A 472 -38.40 2.90 26.68
C ALA A 472 -37.82 3.17 28.08
N GLN A 473 -36.73 3.93 28.13
CA GLN A 473 -36.09 4.37 29.38
C GLN A 473 -36.31 5.87 29.56
N TYR A 474 -36.64 6.32 30.78
CA TYR A 474 -36.95 7.74 31.05
C TYR A 474 -35.75 8.56 31.52
N GLU A 475 -34.71 7.88 32.00
CA GLU A 475 -33.46 8.49 32.47
C GLU A 475 -32.26 7.83 31.79
N PRO A 476 -31.12 8.53 31.68
CA PRO A 476 -29.88 7.97 31.15
C PRO A 476 -29.47 6.68 31.92
N PRO A 477 -29.39 5.52 31.25
CA PRO A 477 -28.96 4.27 31.87
C PRO A 477 -27.57 4.39 32.50
N GLN A 478 -27.40 3.84 33.71
CA GLN A 478 -26.13 3.85 34.47
C GLN A 478 -25.51 5.25 34.70
N GLN A 479 -26.25 6.34 34.45
CA GLN A 479 -25.78 7.72 34.56
C GLN A 479 -24.46 8.01 33.79
N LEU A 480 -24.20 7.26 32.71
CA LEU A 480 -22.97 7.47 31.93
C LEU A 480 -23.00 8.82 31.22
N ARG A 481 -21.81 9.38 31.00
CA ARG A 481 -21.65 10.65 30.30
C ARG A 481 -22.10 10.54 28.84
N PRO A 482 -22.57 11.64 28.22
CA PRO A 482 -23.03 11.63 26.83
C PRO A 482 -22.00 11.04 25.86
N ALA A 483 -20.72 11.38 26.04
CA ALA A 483 -19.65 10.91 25.16
C ALA A 483 -19.47 9.37 25.25
N MET A 484 -19.58 8.78 26.44
CA MET A 484 -19.52 7.33 26.66
C MET A 484 -20.76 6.63 26.11
N ALA A 485 -21.94 7.22 26.29
CA ALA A 485 -23.19 6.72 25.72
C ALA A 485 -23.14 6.66 24.18
N GLU A 486 -22.48 7.64 23.55
CA GLU A 486 -22.28 7.63 22.11
C GLU A 486 -21.40 6.48 21.65
N VAL A 487 -20.30 6.21 22.37
CA VAL A 487 -19.41 5.07 22.12
C VAL A 487 -20.18 3.76 22.22
N LEU A 488 -21.07 3.59 23.20
CA LEU A 488 -21.87 2.37 23.34
C LEU A 488 -22.89 2.19 22.21
N VAL A 489 -23.62 3.25 21.86
CA VAL A 489 -24.74 3.12 20.91
C VAL A 489 -24.25 3.07 19.47
N LYS A 490 -23.30 3.93 19.10
CA LYS A 490 -22.82 4.04 17.72
C LYS A 490 -21.55 3.24 17.45
N GLU A 491 -20.90 2.72 18.50
CA GLU A 491 -19.60 2.02 18.41
C GLU A 491 -18.49 2.90 17.81
N LYS A 492 -18.75 4.21 17.68
CA LYS A 492 -17.84 5.22 17.16
C LYS A 492 -18.19 6.61 17.68
N ILE A 493 -17.18 7.46 17.80
CA ILE A 493 -17.29 8.86 18.17
C ILE A 493 -17.61 9.67 16.92
N THR A 494 -18.58 10.59 16.98
CA THR A 494 -18.92 11.48 15.86
C THR A 494 -18.43 12.90 16.10
N GLU A 495 -18.65 13.79 15.14
CA GLU A 495 -18.31 15.21 15.29
C GLU A 495 -19.11 15.90 16.40
N LYS A 496 -20.23 15.29 16.83
CA LYS A 496 -21.13 15.84 17.87
C LYS A 496 -20.68 15.55 19.30
N THR A 497 -19.71 14.65 19.50
CA THR A 497 -19.26 14.24 20.84
C THR A 497 -18.74 15.41 21.66
N TRP A 498 -17.82 16.20 21.10
CA TRP A 498 -17.21 17.34 21.81
C TRP A 498 -18.20 18.50 22.04
N PRO A 499 -19.02 18.92 21.07
CA PRO A 499 -20.12 19.86 21.33
C PRO A 499 -21.05 19.40 22.46
N ALA A 500 -21.47 18.12 22.46
CA ALA A 500 -22.33 17.58 23.52
C ALA A 500 -21.63 17.58 24.89
N THR A 501 -20.33 17.25 24.93
CA THR A 501 -19.51 17.29 26.15
C THR A 501 -19.41 18.71 26.72
N ILE A 502 -19.30 19.74 25.86
CA ILE A 502 -19.29 21.14 26.30
C ILE A 502 -20.61 21.53 26.97
N ILE A 503 -21.75 21.17 26.37
CA ILE A 503 -23.06 21.47 26.96
C ILE A 503 -23.22 20.73 28.28
N ASP A 504 -22.83 19.45 28.36
CA ASP A 504 -22.91 18.67 29.61
C ASP A 504 -22.06 19.28 30.74
N LEU A 505 -20.84 19.75 30.42
CA LEU A 505 -19.98 20.47 31.36
C LEU A 505 -20.54 21.84 31.75
N ALA A 506 -21.26 22.51 30.84
CA ALA A 506 -21.92 23.78 31.11
C ALA A 506 -23.13 23.62 32.04
N VAL A 507 -23.96 22.60 31.80
CA VAL A 507 -25.08 22.21 32.68
C VAL A 507 -24.59 21.85 34.08
N ARG A 508 -23.41 21.23 34.19
CA ARG A 508 -22.75 20.94 35.48
C ARG A 508 -22.00 22.12 36.11
N GLY A 509 -21.99 23.29 35.46
CA GLY A 509 -21.44 24.54 36.00
C GLY A 509 -19.92 24.73 35.86
N TYR A 510 -19.24 23.95 35.01
CA TYR A 510 -17.80 24.14 34.77
C TYR A 510 -17.50 25.18 33.70
N ILE A 511 -18.42 25.36 32.74
CA ILE A 511 -18.25 26.22 31.56
C ILE A 511 -19.46 27.18 31.44
N ALA A 512 -19.19 28.45 31.19
CA ALA A 512 -20.20 29.40 30.70
C ALA A 512 -19.99 29.63 29.20
N ILE A 513 -21.08 29.75 28.45
CA ILE A 513 -21.08 29.90 26.99
C ILE A 513 -21.63 31.28 26.64
N LYS A 514 -20.84 32.06 25.92
CA LYS A 514 -21.21 33.40 25.44
C LYS A 514 -21.19 33.43 23.92
N GLU A 515 -22.14 34.15 23.33
CA GLU A 515 -22.11 34.45 21.89
C GLU A 515 -21.15 35.61 21.62
N GLU A 516 -20.26 35.43 20.66
CA GLU A 516 -19.32 36.47 20.26
C GLU A 516 -19.97 37.35 19.17
N PRO A 517 -20.09 38.67 19.36
CA PRO A 517 -20.74 39.55 18.41
C PRO A 517 -19.97 39.59 17.08
N GLU A 518 -20.71 39.49 15.96
CA GLU A 518 -20.13 39.70 14.64
C GLU A 518 -19.90 41.18 14.34
N ASP A 519 -18.77 41.47 13.71
CA ASP A 519 -18.39 42.82 13.34
C ASP A 519 -19.23 43.27 12.13
N LYS A 520 -20.33 43.99 12.39
CA LYS A 520 -21.35 44.36 11.39
C LYS A 520 -20.76 45.07 10.16
N LEU A 521 -19.64 45.77 10.35
CA LEU A 521 -18.93 46.50 9.30
C LEU A 521 -18.28 45.54 8.28
N VAL A 522 -17.75 44.39 8.72
CA VAL A 522 -17.14 43.38 7.85
C VAL A 522 -18.20 42.64 7.02
N VAL A 523 -19.36 42.36 7.61
CA VAL A 523 -20.51 41.77 6.90
C VAL A 523 -21.03 42.72 5.83
N PHE A 524 -21.17 44.01 6.17
CA PHE A 524 -21.62 45.05 5.24
C PHE A 524 -20.64 45.26 4.06
N ILE A 525 -19.33 45.30 4.33
CA ILE A 525 -18.29 45.44 3.29
C ILE A 525 -18.30 44.24 2.33
N ARG A 526 -18.50 43.02 2.84
CA ARG A 526 -18.57 41.81 2.00
C ARG A 526 -19.81 41.78 1.11
N LEU A 527 -20.97 42.18 1.65
CA LEU A 527 -22.22 42.27 0.87
C LEU A 527 -22.12 43.34 -0.22
N SER A 528 -21.55 44.51 0.10
CA SER A 528 -21.39 45.60 -0.88
C SER A 528 -20.38 45.25 -1.99
N LEU A 529 -19.26 44.59 -1.68
CA LEU A 529 -18.32 44.11 -2.69
C LEU A 529 -18.94 43.07 -3.64
N ALA A 530 -19.78 42.16 -3.14
CA ALA A 530 -20.47 41.18 -3.97
C ALA A 530 -21.48 41.85 -4.94
N VAL A 531 -22.23 42.85 -4.46
CA VAL A 531 -23.17 43.62 -5.28
C VAL A 531 -22.45 44.44 -6.35
N ILE A 532 -21.32 45.06 -6.01
CA ILE A 532 -20.49 45.82 -6.96
C ILE A 532 -19.92 44.91 -8.05
N LEU A 533 -19.42 43.72 -7.69
CA LEU A 533 -18.88 42.75 -8.65
C LEU A 533 -19.95 42.26 -9.64
N VAL A 534 -21.17 41.98 -9.15
CA VAL A 534 -22.32 41.61 -9.99
C VAL A 534 -22.72 42.76 -10.93
N GLY A 535 -22.70 44.01 -10.43
CA GLY A 535 -22.95 45.19 -11.25
C GLY A 535 -21.92 45.37 -12.37
N ILE A 536 -20.63 45.17 -12.08
CA ILE A 536 -19.54 45.30 -13.06
C ILE A 536 -19.62 44.21 -14.13
N LEU A 537 -19.85 42.95 -13.74
CA LEU A 537 -20.01 41.83 -14.68
C LEU A 537 -21.24 42.00 -15.57
N GLY A 538 -22.35 42.51 -15.01
CA GLY A 538 -23.53 42.89 -15.77
C GLY A 538 -23.23 43.99 -16.79
N ALA A 539 -22.50 45.04 -16.39
CA ALA A 539 -22.12 46.14 -17.27
C ALA A 539 -21.19 45.70 -18.41
N ILE A 540 -20.22 44.82 -18.14
CA ILE A 540 -19.32 44.25 -19.16
C ILE A 540 -20.11 43.39 -20.16
N SER A 541 -21.08 42.62 -19.70
CA SER A 541 -21.94 41.80 -20.56
C SER A 541 -22.82 42.66 -21.48
N VAL A 542 -23.30 43.80 -20.99
CA VAL A 542 -24.04 44.78 -21.79
C VAL A 542 -23.11 45.48 -22.79
N LEU A 543 -21.89 45.85 -22.39
CA LEU A 543 -20.93 46.52 -23.27
C LEU A 543 -20.52 45.65 -24.47
N VAL A 544 -20.41 44.33 -24.28
CA VAL A 544 -20.10 43.37 -25.35
C VAL A 544 -21.25 43.21 -26.35
N LEU A 545 -22.50 43.49 -25.95
CA LEU A 545 -23.65 43.50 -26.87
C LEU A 545 -23.70 44.74 -27.78
N PHE A 546 -22.95 45.80 -27.47
CA PHE A 546 -22.97 47.08 -28.19
C PHE A 546 -21.74 47.32 -29.09
N VAL A 547 -20.76 46.43 -29.10
CA VAL A 547 -19.59 46.53 -29.99
C VAL A 547 -19.79 45.60 -31.18
N ASP A 548 -20.09 46.16 -32.36
CA ASP A 548 -20.20 45.44 -33.62
C ASP A 548 -18.84 44.86 -34.04
N VAL A 549 -18.61 43.58 -33.73
CA VAL A 549 -17.46 42.82 -34.23
C VAL A 549 -17.96 41.80 -35.28
N PRO A 550 -17.49 41.86 -36.53
CA PRO A 550 -17.93 40.95 -37.57
C PRO A 550 -17.15 39.63 -37.44
N PHE A 551 -17.83 38.56 -37.00
CA PHE A 551 -17.26 37.20 -37.05
C PHE A 551 -18.32 36.18 -37.50
N GLU A 552 -18.06 35.59 -38.66
CA GLU A 552 -18.82 34.48 -39.23
C GLU A 552 -18.59 33.20 -38.39
N GLY A 553 -19.69 32.61 -37.93
CA GLY A 553 -19.69 31.37 -37.16
C GLY A 553 -20.67 31.46 -36.01
N ARG A 554 -21.86 30.87 -36.16
CA ARG A 554 -22.90 30.79 -35.12
C ARG A 554 -22.44 29.89 -33.96
N MET A 555 -21.53 30.40 -33.12
CA MET A 555 -21.18 29.94 -31.77
C MET A 555 -20.31 31.00 -31.04
N PRO A 556 -20.84 32.20 -30.67
CA PRO A 556 -20.20 32.91 -29.55
C PRO A 556 -21.13 33.71 -28.62
N LEU A 557 -22.44 33.46 -28.56
CA LEU A 557 -23.30 34.17 -27.58
C LEU A 557 -23.51 33.36 -26.29
N VAL A 558 -23.67 32.05 -26.41
CA VAL A 558 -23.84 31.15 -25.25
C VAL A 558 -22.54 31.02 -24.45
N LEU A 559 -21.37 31.00 -25.10
CA LEU A 559 -20.07 30.93 -24.41
C LEU A 559 -19.73 32.23 -23.67
N PHE A 560 -20.11 33.40 -24.19
CA PHE A 560 -19.90 34.69 -23.53
C PHE A 560 -20.84 34.94 -22.35
N ILE A 561 -22.04 34.33 -22.35
CA ILE A 561 -22.95 34.32 -21.18
C ILE A 561 -22.55 33.20 -20.21
N ALA A 562 -22.14 32.05 -20.71
CA ALA A 562 -21.76 30.90 -19.90
C ALA A 562 -20.42 31.07 -19.20
N ALA A 563 -19.44 31.77 -19.78
CA ALA A 563 -18.14 32.00 -19.15
C ALA A 563 -18.23 32.80 -17.85
N PRO A 564 -18.93 33.95 -17.77
CA PRO A 564 -19.13 34.65 -16.50
C PRO A 564 -20.00 33.83 -15.56
N ILE A 565 -21.04 33.10 -16.01
CA ILE A 565 -21.83 32.20 -15.15
C ILE A 565 -20.98 31.03 -14.61
N LEU A 566 -20.08 30.47 -15.42
CA LEU A 566 -19.17 29.39 -15.04
C LEU A 566 -18.09 29.91 -14.09
N VAL A 567 -17.56 31.12 -14.32
CA VAL A 567 -16.68 31.81 -13.38
C VAL A 567 -17.45 32.18 -12.11
N LEU A 568 -18.74 32.51 -12.18
CA LEU A 568 -19.62 32.76 -11.03
C LEU A 568 -19.87 31.46 -10.26
N ILE A 569 -20.10 30.32 -10.94
CA ILE A 569 -20.28 28.98 -10.36
C ILE A 569 -18.95 28.47 -9.79
N ILE A 570 -17.83 28.71 -10.47
CA ILE A 570 -16.48 28.35 -10.01
C ILE A 570 -16.08 29.26 -8.85
N ALA A 571 -16.41 30.55 -8.85
CA ALA A 571 -16.26 31.44 -7.69
C ALA A 571 -17.21 31.03 -6.57
N TYR A 572 -18.47 30.67 -6.85
CA TYR A 572 -19.42 30.12 -5.87
C TYR A 572 -18.95 28.78 -5.27
N ARG A 573 -18.26 27.95 -6.05
CA ARG A 573 -17.71 26.65 -5.63
C ARG A 573 -16.35 26.76 -4.94
N LYS A 574 -15.46 27.63 -5.42
CA LYS A 574 -14.06 27.77 -4.98
C LYS A 574 -13.95 28.76 -3.83
N GLU A 575 -14.81 29.77 -3.82
CA GLU A 575 -15.03 30.67 -2.71
C GLU A 575 -16.20 30.13 -1.87
N GLY A 576 -15.90 29.17 -0.99
CA GLY A 576 -16.78 28.75 0.10
C GLY A 576 -17.10 29.85 1.12
N SER A 577 -17.05 31.12 0.71
CA SER A 577 -17.11 32.34 1.51
C SER A 577 -18.51 32.96 1.55
N ILE A 578 -19.41 32.66 0.61
CA ILE A 578 -20.83 33.06 0.74
C ILE A 578 -21.59 32.10 1.68
N LYS A 579 -21.19 30.82 1.78
CA LYS A 579 -21.58 29.98 2.94
C LYS A 579 -21.02 30.51 4.26
N LYS A 580 -19.93 31.30 4.25
CA LYS A 580 -19.41 32.03 5.43
C LYS A 580 -20.12 33.35 5.71
N SER A 581 -21.01 33.84 4.84
CA SER A 581 -21.93 34.95 5.19
C SER A 581 -23.12 34.48 6.02
N PHE A 582 -23.37 33.16 6.06
CA PHE A 582 -24.14 32.48 7.09
C PHE A 582 -23.18 31.68 7.98
N ALA A 583 -22.09 32.30 8.42
CA ALA A 583 -21.21 31.67 9.40
C ALA A 583 -22.06 31.33 10.64
N PRO A 584 -22.00 30.07 11.14
CA PRO A 584 -22.64 29.76 12.40
C PRO A 584 -22.06 30.68 13.48
N LYS A 585 -22.90 31.12 14.42
CA LYS A 585 -22.50 32.06 15.46
C LYS A 585 -21.18 31.62 16.11
N SER A 586 -20.29 32.57 16.39
CA SER A 586 -19.07 32.26 17.12
C SER A 586 -19.35 32.29 18.63
N TYR A 587 -18.69 31.42 19.37
CA TYR A 587 -18.91 31.25 20.80
C TYR A 587 -17.61 31.42 21.58
N ILE A 588 -17.72 31.94 22.79
CA ILE A 588 -16.64 32.00 23.78
C ILE A 588 -17.05 31.08 24.93
N LEU A 589 -16.15 30.17 25.31
CA LEU A 589 -16.29 29.36 26.51
C LEU A 589 -15.49 30.00 27.64
N GLU A 590 -16.09 30.21 28.79
CA GLU A 590 -15.44 30.76 29.98
C GLU A 590 -15.39 29.71 31.09
N LYS A 591 -14.25 29.61 31.76
CA LYS A 591 -14.08 28.73 32.92
C LYS A 591 -14.78 29.34 34.13
N VAL A 592 -15.70 28.59 34.74
CA VAL A 592 -16.49 29.04 35.91
C VAL A 592 -15.98 28.42 37.22
N LYS A 593 -15.57 27.14 37.18
CA LYS A 593 -15.15 26.36 38.35
C LYS A 593 -13.77 25.75 38.15
N GLU A 594 -13.00 25.60 39.22
CA GLU A 594 -11.77 24.80 39.22
C GLU A 594 -12.10 23.30 39.11
N TYR A 595 -11.35 22.58 38.27
CA TYR A 595 -11.70 21.22 37.84
C TYR A 595 -10.58 20.18 37.99
N GLU A 596 -9.34 20.59 38.26
CA GLU A 596 -8.16 19.69 38.19
C GLU A 596 -8.18 18.54 39.22
N ASN A 597 -8.91 18.69 40.34
CA ASN A 597 -9.00 17.69 41.42
C ASN A 597 -10.45 17.33 41.79
N ASP A 598 -11.42 17.57 40.90
CA ASP A 598 -12.83 17.30 41.20
C ASP A 598 -13.16 15.82 40.91
N PRO A 599 -13.55 15.01 41.91
CA PRO A 599 -13.84 13.59 41.72
C PRO A 599 -15.14 13.32 40.93
N SER A 600 -15.94 14.35 40.66
CA SER A 600 -17.18 14.22 39.88
C SER A 600 -17.00 14.30 38.36
N LEU A 601 -15.76 14.55 37.90
CA LEU A 601 -15.38 14.57 36.49
C LEU A 601 -14.66 13.27 36.10
N GLU A 602 -14.93 12.80 34.89
CA GLU A 602 -14.17 11.68 34.32
C GLU A 602 -12.77 12.14 33.88
N GLU A 603 -11.81 11.22 33.75
CA GLU A 603 -10.42 11.57 33.37
C GLU A 603 -10.37 12.22 31.98
N TYR A 604 -11.18 11.74 31.02
CA TYR A 604 -11.27 12.35 29.68
C TYR A 604 -11.84 13.77 29.74
N GLU A 605 -12.73 14.08 30.70
CA GLU A 605 -13.33 15.42 30.84
C GLU A 605 -12.33 16.41 31.41
N VAL A 606 -11.52 16.00 32.39
CA VAL A 606 -10.42 16.81 32.93
C VAL A 606 -9.41 17.12 31.82
N LYS A 607 -9.04 16.11 31.02
CA LYS A 607 -8.15 16.30 29.86
C LYS A 607 -8.78 17.19 28.80
N PHE A 608 -10.09 17.05 28.54
CA PHE A 608 -10.82 17.92 27.60
C PHE A 608 -10.78 19.38 28.06
N LEU A 609 -11.13 19.66 29.31
CA LEU A 609 -11.07 21.00 29.90
C LEU A 609 -9.65 21.57 29.84
N ARG A 610 -8.63 20.74 30.11
CA ARG A 610 -7.23 21.13 29.94
C ARG A 610 -6.93 21.47 28.49
N ILE A 611 -7.36 20.69 27.50
CA ILE A 611 -7.12 21.00 26.07
C ILE A 611 -7.76 22.34 25.69
N ILE A 612 -8.98 22.63 26.17
CA ILE A 612 -9.71 23.86 25.87
C ILE A 612 -9.10 25.09 26.58
N PHE A 613 -8.58 24.94 27.81
CA PHE A 613 -8.09 26.06 28.64
C PHE A 613 -6.57 26.07 28.91
N SER A 614 -5.76 25.19 28.29
CA SER A 614 -4.30 25.06 28.55
C SER A 614 -3.42 26.12 27.89
N GLY A 615 -3.98 27.03 27.11
CA GLY A 615 -3.21 28.10 26.48
C GLY A 615 -2.71 29.11 27.51
N ILE A 616 -1.39 29.28 27.64
CA ILE A 616 -0.81 30.53 28.13
C ILE A 616 -1.03 31.56 27.02
N ASP A 617 -1.62 32.70 27.33
CA ASP A 617 -1.69 33.79 26.37
C ASP A 617 -0.27 34.29 26.10
N LEU A 618 0.21 34.11 24.85
CA LEU A 618 1.58 34.41 24.45
C LEU A 618 1.92 35.90 24.57
N VAL A 619 0.91 36.77 24.69
CA VAL A 619 1.08 38.22 24.83
C VAL A 619 1.08 38.65 26.30
N THR A 620 0.23 38.06 27.14
CA THR A 620 0.02 38.50 28.53
C THR A 620 0.66 37.59 29.59
N LYS A 621 1.10 36.38 29.21
CA LYS A 621 1.62 35.32 30.09
C LYS A 621 0.64 34.84 31.19
N GLU A 622 -0.63 35.23 31.14
CA GLU A 622 -1.67 34.75 32.04
C GLU A 622 -2.29 33.43 31.54
N LYS A 623 -2.85 32.63 32.46
CA LYS A 623 -3.64 31.44 32.10
C LYS A 623 -4.91 31.90 31.38
N LYS A 624 -5.17 31.37 30.17
CA LYS A 624 -6.43 31.68 29.48
C LYS A 624 -7.61 31.12 30.26
N ASN A 625 -8.44 32.01 30.80
CA ASN A 625 -9.72 31.68 31.44
C ASN A 625 -10.88 31.55 30.44
N HIS A 626 -10.63 31.79 29.15
CA HIS A 626 -11.62 31.70 28.09
C HIS A 626 -11.05 31.07 26.81
N PHE A 627 -11.94 30.47 26.01
CA PHE A 627 -11.65 29.86 24.71
C PHE A 627 -12.56 30.46 23.64
N SER A 628 -11.99 31.19 22.68
CA SER A 628 -12.75 31.80 21.58
C SER A 628 -12.70 30.93 20.32
N LEU A 629 -13.88 30.61 19.77
CA LEU A 629 -13.99 29.92 18.50
C LEU A 629 -13.44 30.74 17.32
N LYS A 630 -13.55 32.07 17.40
CA LYS A 630 -13.08 33.00 16.36
C LYS A 630 -11.55 32.99 16.27
N GLU A 631 -10.84 32.93 17.40
CA GLU A 631 -9.37 32.80 17.43
C GLU A 631 -8.92 31.50 16.77
N ILE A 632 -9.55 30.38 17.13
CA ILE A 632 -9.22 29.06 16.58
C ILE A 632 -9.50 29.00 15.07
N LYS A 633 -10.66 29.51 14.61
CA LYS A 633 -11.02 29.54 13.19
C LYS A 633 -10.13 30.48 12.37
N LYS A 634 -9.51 31.49 12.98
CA LYS A 634 -8.56 32.41 12.32
C LYS A 634 -7.19 31.77 12.06
N SER A 635 -6.79 30.81 12.88
CA SER A 635 -5.48 30.15 12.81
C SER A 635 -5.59 28.69 12.39
N SER A 636 -5.26 28.39 11.12
CA SER A 636 -5.27 27.02 10.59
C SER A 636 -4.32 26.07 11.34
N SER A 637 -3.22 26.58 11.90
CA SER A 637 -2.31 25.81 12.75
C SER A 637 -2.94 25.44 14.09
N SER A 638 -3.61 26.41 14.75
CA SER A 638 -4.30 26.18 16.02
C SER A 638 -5.47 25.21 15.86
N GLN A 639 -6.22 25.32 14.76
CA GLN A 639 -7.30 24.39 14.42
C GLN A 639 -6.79 22.95 14.22
N ARG A 640 -5.66 22.78 13.51
CA ARG A 640 -5.04 21.45 13.30
C ARG A 640 -4.53 20.86 14.60
N GLU A 641 -3.91 21.67 15.46
CA GLU A 641 -3.38 21.20 16.74
C GLU A 641 -4.51 20.81 17.69
N LEU A 642 -5.57 21.62 17.78
CA LEU A 642 -6.78 21.28 18.52
C LEU A 642 -7.41 19.97 18.02
N ALA A 643 -7.58 19.83 16.70
CA ALA A 643 -8.10 18.59 16.12
C ALA A 643 -7.21 17.39 16.46
N ARG A 644 -5.87 17.55 16.45
CA ARG A 644 -4.92 16.50 16.85
C ARG A 644 -5.09 16.11 18.31
N LEU A 645 -5.14 17.08 19.23
CA LEU A 645 -5.30 16.84 20.67
C LEU A 645 -6.64 16.16 20.97
N LEU A 646 -7.73 16.59 20.34
CA LEU A 646 -9.03 15.93 20.46
C LEU A 646 -9.01 14.51 19.88
N ASN A 647 -8.26 14.26 18.80
CA ASN A 647 -8.12 12.91 18.27
C ASN A 647 -7.32 11.98 19.19
N LEU A 648 -6.36 12.51 19.95
CA LEU A 648 -5.67 11.75 21.02
C LEU A 648 -6.63 11.47 22.17
N LEU A 649 -7.48 12.44 22.53
CA LEU A 649 -8.48 12.28 23.58
C LEU A 649 -9.55 11.22 23.24
N LYS A 650 -9.86 10.99 21.96
CA LYS A 650 -10.76 9.90 21.54
C LYS A 650 -10.31 8.53 22.04
N ASP A 651 -9.00 8.25 21.98
CA ASP A 651 -8.45 6.98 22.44
C ASP A 651 -8.62 6.80 23.96
N ASP A 652 -8.52 7.91 24.72
CA ASP A 652 -8.74 7.91 26.16
C ASP A 652 -10.22 7.68 26.48
N LEU A 653 -11.14 8.34 25.77
CA LEU A 653 -12.58 8.14 25.93
C LEU A 653 -12.99 6.68 25.64
N TYR A 654 -12.43 6.04 24.61
CA TYR A 654 -12.70 4.63 24.32
C TYR A 654 -12.23 3.71 25.46
N LYS A 655 -11.02 3.94 25.99
CA LYS A 655 -10.47 3.13 27.08
C LYS A 655 -11.26 3.29 28.37
N GLU A 656 -11.65 4.52 28.70
CA GLU A 656 -12.42 4.83 29.89
C GLU A 656 -13.83 4.23 29.78
N THR A 657 -14.49 4.38 28.62
CA THR A 657 -15.80 3.73 28.37
C THR A 657 -15.70 2.21 28.54
N ASP A 658 -14.68 1.57 27.98
CA ASP A 658 -14.49 0.11 28.09
C ASP A 658 -14.21 -0.33 29.54
N LYS A 659 -13.39 0.43 30.26
CA LYS A 659 -13.07 0.20 31.68
C LYS A 659 -14.31 0.27 32.57
N ASP A 660 -15.15 1.28 32.36
CA ASP A 660 -16.28 1.58 33.24
C ASP A 660 -17.50 0.72 32.92
N THR A 661 -17.74 0.43 31.64
CA THR A 661 -18.94 -0.29 31.19
C THR A 661 -18.71 -1.78 30.96
N LYS A 662 -17.47 -2.20 30.68
CA LYS A 662 -17.12 -3.57 30.23
C LYS A 662 -18.01 -4.09 29.09
N ALA A 663 -18.53 -3.17 28.28
CA ALA A 663 -19.53 -3.46 27.26
C ALA A 663 -18.94 -4.16 26.01
N PHE A 664 -17.60 -4.20 25.87
CA PHE A 664 -16.96 -4.77 24.68
C PHE A 664 -16.22 -6.07 25.01
N GLU A 665 -16.47 -7.13 24.23
CA GLU A 665 -15.67 -8.37 24.27
C GLU A 665 -14.28 -8.15 23.68
N LYS A 666 -14.17 -7.22 22.72
CA LYS A 666 -12.91 -6.77 22.13
C LYS A 666 -12.92 -5.26 22.05
N ALA A 667 -11.93 -4.64 22.70
CA ALA A 667 -11.79 -3.19 22.77
C ALA A 667 -11.84 -2.52 21.39
N ILE A 668 -12.45 -1.32 21.33
CA ILE A 668 -12.49 -0.45 20.15
C ILE A 668 -11.08 0.14 19.94
N HIS A 669 -10.17 -0.62 19.34
CA HIS A 669 -8.84 -0.15 18.99
C HIS A 669 -8.67 0.00 17.47
N LYS A 670 -8.85 1.26 17.02
CA LYS A 670 -8.42 1.93 15.78
C LYS A 670 -8.76 1.27 14.43
N GLU A 671 -9.36 2.11 13.57
CA GLU A 671 -9.71 2.00 12.13
C GLU A 671 -8.62 1.46 11.16
N LYS A 672 -7.47 0.98 11.65
CA LYS A 672 -6.28 0.73 10.82
C LYS A 672 -6.27 -0.62 10.12
N TYR A 673 -7.05 -1.61 10.54
CA TYR A 673 -6.95 -2.96 9.98
C TYR A 673 -7.58 -3.12 8.60
N PHE A 674 -8.63 -2.36 8.27
CA PHE A 674 -9.26 -2.41 6.95
C PHE A 674 -8.27 -2.01 5.84
N MET A 675 -7.47 -0.97 6.07
CA MET A 675 -6.43 -0.55 5.12
C MET A 675 -5.29 -1.57 4.99
N PHE A 676 -4.92 -2.28 6.06
CA PHE A 676 -3.92 -3.36 5.98
C PHE A 676 -4.45 -4.58 5.21
N VAL A 677 -5.74 -4.90 5.32
CA VAL A 677 -6.37 -5.98 4.54
C VAL A 677 -6.49 -5.59 3.08
N LEU A 678 -6.89 -4.35 2.77
CA LEU A 678 -6.97 -3.82 1.41
C LEU A 678 -5.58 -3.72 0.76
N PHE A 679 -4.57 -3.27 1.52
CA PHE A 679 -3.17 -3.24 1.09
C PHE A 679 -2.60 -4.66 0.94
N GLY A 680 -3.00 -5.59 1.80
CA GLY A 680 -2.65 -7.01 1.71
C GLY A 680 -3.23 -7.67 0.45
N LEU A 681 -4.49 -7.40 0.13
CA LEU A 681 -5.16 -7.89 -1.09
C LEU A 681 -4.54 -7.28 -2.36
N THR A 682 -4.31 -5.97 -2.39
CA THR A 682 -3.67 -5.31 -3.54
C THR A 682 -2.22 -5.73 -3.72
N PHE A 683 -1.46 -5.88 -2.63
CA PHE A 683 -0.11 -6.45 -2.66
C PHE A 683 -0.12 -7.90 -3.12
N PHE A 684 -1.10 -8.69 -2.71
CA PHE A 684 -1.29 -10.06 -3.15
C PHE A 684 -1.58 -10.14 -4.65
N PHE A 685 -2.52 -9.35 -5.17
CA PHE A 685 -2.80 -9.26 -6.62
C PHE A 685 -1.60 -8.72 -7.44
N ALA A 686 -0.83 -7.78 -6.87
CA ALA A 686 0.42 -7.30 -7.48
C ALA A 686 1.51 -8.39 -7.46
N MET A 687 1.52 -9.27 -6.46
CA MET A 687 2.41 -10.42 -6.42
C MET A 687 2.01 -11.47 -7.45
N LEU A 688 0.71 -11.73 -7.62
CA LEU A 688 0.18 -12.65 -8.63
C LEU A 688 0.57 -12.23 -10.06
N ASN A 689 0.57 -10.92 -10.37
CA ASN A 689 1.04 -10.40 -11.66
C ASN A 689 2.52 -10.68 -11.94
N LYS A 690 3.34 -10.96 -10.91
CA LYS A 690 4.77 -11.27 -11.05
C LYS A 690 5.07 -12.78 -11.07
N ILE A 691 4.08 -13.64 -10.92
CA ILE A 691 4.24 -15.10 -10.97
C ILE A 691 4.09 -15.56 -12.43
N GLN A 692 5.00 -15.11 -13.30
CA GLN A 692 5.24 -15.72 -14.62
C GLN A 692 6.28 -16.86 -14.54
N ILE A 693 6.64 -17.31 -13.33
CA ILE A 693 7.79 -18.21 -13.07
C ILE A 693 7.37 -19.63 -12.67
N ILE A 694 6.08 -19.91 -12.48
CA ILE A 694 5.64 -21.28 -12.17
C ILE A 694 5.25 -21.96 -13.47
N ASP A 695 6.05 -22.97 -13.82
CA ASP A 695 5.87 -23.86 -14.95
C ASP A 695 4.41 -24.34 -15.08
N LEU A 696 3.92 -24.40 -16.32
CA LEU A 696 2.50 -24.45 -16.69
C LEU A 696 1.74 -25.71 -16.22
N GLU A 697 2.41 -26.68 -15.59
CA GLU A 697 1.83 -28.01 -15.33
C GLU A 697 0.87 -28.09 -14.13
N ASN A 698 0.79 -27.10 -13.24
CA ASN A 698 0.04 -27.25 -11.99
C ASN A 698 -0.93 -26.10 -11.65
N GLN A 699 -1.76 -25.73 -12.63
CA GLN A 699 -2.81 -24.71 -12.47
C GLN A 699 -3.78 -24.99 -11.29
N LEU A 700 -4.01 -26.25 -10.94
CA LEU A 700 -4.87 -26.65 -9.82
C LEU A 700 -4.28 -26.29 -8.44
N HIS A 701 -2.97 -26.45 -8.25
CA HIS A 701 -2.32 -26.12 -6.98
C HIS A 701 -2.29 -24.61 -6.72
N PHE A 702 -2.15 -23.82 -7.79
CA PHE A 702 -2.25 -22.37 -7.72
C PHE A 702 -3.65 -21.92 -7.28
N LEU A 703 -4.71 -22.52 -7.86
CA LEU A 703 -6.10 -22.27 -7.48
C LEU A 703 -6.34 -22.51 -5.98
N VAL A 704 -5.93 -23.68 -5.47
CA VAL A 704 -6.12 -24.06 -4.05
C VAL A 704 -5.37 -23.11 -3.13
N PHE A 705 -4.16 -22.68 -3.51
CA PHE A 705 -3.36 -21.74 -2.73
C PHE A 705 -4.00 -20.35 -2.62
N VAL A 706 -4.54 -19.82 -3.72
CA VAL A 706 -5.25 -18.53 -3.73
C VAL A 706 -6.50 -18.59 -2.85
N CYS A 707 -7.30 -19.65 -2.97
CA CYS A 707 -8.48 -19.84 -2.13
C CYS A 707 -8.12 -19.92 -0.64
N ALA A 708 -7.06 -20.64 -0.28
CA ALA A 708 -6.61 -20.76 1.10
C ALA A 708 -6.17 -19.41 1.70
N ILE A 709 -5.50 -18.55 0.92
CA ILE A 709 -5.09 -17.21 1.37
C ILE A 709 -6.29 -16.31 1.57
N VAL A 710 -7.25 -16.30 0.65
CA VAL A 710 -8.47 -15.49 0.79
C VAL A 710 -9.21 -15.89 2.07
N VAL A 711 -9.38 -17.20 2.31
CA VAL A 711 -10.01 -17.71 3.54
C VAL A 711 -9.22 -17.30 4.79
N ALA A 712 -7.89 -17.38 4.78
CA ALA A 712 -7.06 -16.99 5.91
C ALA A 712 -7.17 -15.48 6.23
N VAL A 713 -7.19 -14.63 5.19
CA VAL A 713 -7.38 -13.18 5.34
C VAL A 713 -8.76 -12.86 5.92
N VAL A 714 -9.79 -13.60 5.50
CA VAL A 714 -11.16 -13.47 6.01
C VAL A 714 -11.25 -13.88 7.48
N ILE A 715 -10.67 -15.03 7.85
CA ILE A 715 -10.65 -15.49 9.25
C ILE A 715 -9.90 -14.49 10.14
N ALA A 716 -8.78 -13.94 9.64
CA ALA A 716 -8.06 -12.89 10.35
C ALA A 716 -8.93 -11.64 10.54
N PHE A 717 -9.62 -11.17 9.50
CA PHE A 717 -10.52 -10.01 9.58
C PHE A 717 -11.61 -10.21 10.65
N ILE A 718 -12.32 -11.35 10.61
CA ILE A 718 -13.38 -11.70 11.58
C ILE A 718 -12.85 -11.72 13.02
N LYS A 719 -11.58 -12.10 13.21
CA LYS A 719 -10.97 -12.20 14.55
C LYS A 719 -10.59 -10.84 15.15
N PHE A 720 -10.45 -9.77 14.39
CA PHE A 720 -9.92 -8.49 14.89
C PHE A 720 -10.94 -7.35 15.00
N GLU A 721 -12.18 -7.54 14.55
CA GLU A 721 -13.23 -6.53 14.67
C GLU A 721 -13.73 -6.38 16.12
N SER A 722 -13.94 -5.13 16.56
CA SER A 722 -14.51 -4.82 17.88
C SER A 722 -15.95 -5.30 17.94
N ARG A 723 -16.34 -5.89 19.08
CA ARG A 723 -17.69 -6.45 19.26
C ARG A 723 -18.20 -6.15 20.67
N LEU A 724 -19.46 -5.74 20.75
CA LEU A 724 -20.17 -5.66 22.02
C LEU A 724 -20.30 -7.05 22.63
N SER A 725 -20.09 -7.15 23.94
CA SER A 725 -20.44 -8.33 24.72
C SER A 725 -21.95 -8.49 24.79
N HIS A 726 -22.44 -9.66 25.23
CA HIS A 726 -23.88 -9.84 25.47
C HIS A 726 -24.44 -8.75 26.41
N GLU A 727 -23.73 -8.42 27.49
CA GLU A 727 -24.10 -7.34 28.41
C GLU A 727 -24.06 -5.97 27.73
N GLY A 728 -23.06 -5.73 26.87
CA GLY A 728 -22.97 -4.51 26.06
C GLY A 728 -24.15 -4.33 25.09
N TYR A 729 -24.65 -5.43 24.50
CA TYR A 729 -25.86 -5.39 23.67
C TYR A 729 -27.11 -5.02 24.47
N LEU A 730 -27.26 -5.56 25.69
CA LEU A 730 -28.36 -5.20 26.59
C LEU A 730 -28.29 -3.71 26.97
N LEU A 731 -27.10 -3.23 27.33
CA LEU A 731 -26.87 -1.82 27.67
C LEU A 731 -27.16 -0.91 26.47
N LYS A 732 -26.74 -1.29 25.26
CA LYS A 732 -27.06 -0.59 24.01
C LYS A 732 -28.56 -0.54 23.76
N GLU A 733 -29.29 -1.64 23.98
CA GLU A 733 -30.75 -1.67 23.88
C GLU A 733 -31.42 -0.72 24.89
N ASP A 734 -30.93 -0.66 26.13
CA ASP A 734 -31.43 0.27 27.15
C ASP A 734 -31.19 1.75 26.72
N TRP A 735 -30.02 2.06 26.16
CA TRP A 735 -29.75 3.40 25.60
C TRP A 735 -30.60 3.73 24.37
N LEU A 736 -30.86 2.75 23.49
CA LEU A 736 -31.82 2.91 22.40
C LEU A 736 -33.23 3.15 22.93
N GLY A 737 -33.57 2.55 24.06
CA GLY A 737 -34.78 2.83 24.84
C GLY A 737 -34.89 4.27 25.31
N PHE A 738 -33.80 4.83 25.83
CA PHE A 738 -33.74 6.24 26.22
C PHE A 738 -33.83 7.17 24.99
N LYS A 739 -33.17 6.81 23.89
CA LYS A 739 -33.31 7.52 22.62
C LYS A 739 -34.76 7.53 22.14
N LEU A 740 -35.46 6.39 22.21
CA LEU A 740 -36.87 6.27 21.86
C LEU A 740 -37.74 7.22 22.69
N TYR A 741 -37.46 7.35 23.99
CA TYR A 741 -38.13 8.32 24.86
C TYR A 741 -37.92 9.76 24.38
N LEU A 742 -36.67 10.17 24.11
CA LEU A 742 -36.36 11.52 23.60
C LEU A 742 -36.97 11.80 22.22
N GLU A 743 -37.08 10.79 21.35
CA GLU A 743 -37.72 10.92 20.03
C GLU A 743 -39.25 11.02 20.09
N THR A 744 -39.88 10.36 21.07
CA THR A 744 -41.36 10.24 21.18
C THR A 744 -41.98 11.24 22.16
N ALA A 745 -41.19 12.09 22.79
CA ALA A 745 -41.59 13.04 23.83
C ALA A 745 -42.73 14.00 23.45
N GLU A 746 -43.12 14.09 22.17
CA GLU A 746 -44.15 15.02 21.68
C GLU A 746 -45.60 14.65 22.02
N LYS A 747 -45.96 13.36 22.21
CA LYS A 747 -47.38 12.99 22.00
C LYS A 747 -48.30 12.99 23.24
N TYR A 748 -47.78 12.87 24.47
CA TYR A 748 -48.64 12.71 25.67
C TYR A 748 -48.15 13.35 26.99
N ARG A 749 -47.10 14.20 27.01
CA ARG A 749 -46.49 14.67 28.28
C ARG A 749 -46.09 16.17 28.36
N MET A 750 -46.77 17.05 27.62
CA MET A 750 -46.57 18.52 27.68
C MET A 750 -46.59 19.12 29.10
N GLN A 751 -47.23 18.47 30.07
CA GLN A 751 -47.33 18.96 31.46
C GLN A 751 -46.05 18.80 32.30
N ASN A 752 -45.11 17.94 31.89
CA ASN A 752 -43.89 17.64 32.66
C ASN A 752 -42.61 18.14 31.99
N LEU A 753 -42.68 18.86 30.87
CA LEU A 753 -41.51 19.41 30.20
C LEU A 753 -41.12 20.74 30.86
N THR A 754 -40.13 20.71 31.74
CA THR A 754 -39.54 21.91 32.35
C THR A 754 -38.29 22.36 31.58
N PRO A 755 -37.92 23.66 31.63
CA PRO A 755 -36.65 24.13 31.09
C PRO A 755 -35.43 23.34 31.61
N ASP A 756 -35.46 22.91 32.88
CA ASP A 756 -34.39 22.09 33.47
C ASP A 756 -34.21 20.74 32.76
N ILE A 757 -35.30 20.12 32.29
CA ILE A 757 -35.26 18.86 31.55
C ILE A 757 -34.67 19.07 30.15
N PHE A 758 -34.98 20.20 29.51
CA PHE A 758 -34.35 20.58 28.24
C PHE A 758 -32.84 20.66 28.42
N GLU A 759 -32.37 21.41 29.42
CA GLU A 759 -30.95 21.58 29.73
C GLU A 759 -30.28 20.24 30.02
N LYS A 760 -30.88 19.43 30.91
CA LYS A 760 -30.34 18.13 31.35
C LYS A 760 -30.16 17.13 30.20
N TYR A 761 -31.09 17.07 29.24
CA TYR A 761 -31.08 16.05 28.18
C TYR A 761 -30.62 16.52 26.82
N LEU A 762 -30.36 17.82 26.63
CA LEU A 762 -29.81 18.36 25.38
C LEU A 762 -28.50 17.68 24.94
N PRO A 763 -27.49 17.43 25.82
CA PRO A 763 -26.28 16.71 25.44
C PRO A 763 -26.55 15.32 24.87
N TYR A 764 -27.49 14.58 25.45
CA TYR A 764 -27.88 13.23 25.02
C TYR A 764 -28.65 13.25 23.69
N ALA A 765 -29.52 14.24 23.49
CA ALA A 765 -30.20 14.43 22.21
C ALA A 765 -29.21 14.74 21.07
N MET A 766 -28.14 15.51 21.36
CA MET A 766 -27.08 15.82 20.41
C MET A 766 -26.30 14.57 19.98
N ILE A 767 -25.88 13.72 20.91
CA ILE A 767 -25.17 12.47 20.55
C ILE A 767 -26.08 11.54 19.75
N PHE A 768 -27.39 11.50 19.98
CA PHE A 768 -28.30 10.67 19.19
C PHE A 768 -28.68 11.27 17.84
N GLY A 769 -28.31 12.52 17.59
CA GLY A 769 -28.63 13.23 16.36
C GLY A 769 -30.09 13.66 16.25
N ILE A 770 -30.79 13.72 17.39
CA ILE A 770 -32.22 14.06 17.50
C ILE A 770 -32.43 15.42 18.17
N GLU A 771 -31.37 16.21 18.36
CA GLU A 771 -31.42 17.50 19.06
C GLU A 771 -32.43 18.48 18.48
N LYS A 772 -32.66 18.45 17.16
CA LYS A 772 -33.70 19.29 16.52
C LYS A 772 -35.10 18.85 16.91
N LYS A 773 -35.36 17.54 16.94
CA LYS A 773 -36.66 17.00 17.34
C LYS A 773 -36.91 17.26 18.82
N TRP A 774 -35.89 17.00 19.65
CA TRP A 774 -35.93 17.30 21.08
C TRP A 774 -36.18 18.77 21.36
N ALA A 775 -35.42 19.68 20.74
CA ALA A 775 -35.59 21.12 20.88
C ALA A 775 -36.95 21.62 20.38
N LYS A 776 -37.49 20.99 19.32
CA LYS A 776 -38.83 21.30 18.79
C LYS A 776 -39.93 20.97 19.79
N SER A 777 -39.77 19.95 20.63
CA SER A 777 -40.75 19.62 21.68
C SER A 777 -40.93 20.74 22.72
N PHE A 778 -40.04 21.73 22.75
CA PHE A 778 -40.13 22.89 23.62
C PHE A 778 -40.48 24.19 22.85
N GLU A 779 -40.68 24.14 21.53
CA GLU A 779 -41.17 25.31 20.77
C GLU A 779 -42.58 25.69 21.24
N GLY A 780 -42.75 26.94 21.67
CA GLY A 780 -44.02 27.47 22.21
C GLY A 780 -44.08 27.53 23.74
N ILE A 781 -43.13 26.94 24.46
CA ILE A 781 -42.92 27.20 25.90
C ILE A 781 -42.02 28.44 26.03
N HIS A 782 -42.42 29.43 26.83
CA HIS A 782 -41.59 30.61 27.07
C HIS A 782 -40.38 30.25 27.95
N MET A 783 -39.27 29.85 27.34
CA MET A 783 -38.03 29.53 28.04
C MET A 783 -37.17 30.77 28.23
N GLN A 784 -36.70 30.94 29.46
CA GLN A 784 -35.55 31.81 29.71
C GLN A 784 -34.28 31.13 29.16
N PRO A 785 -33.28 31.90 28.70
CA PRO A 785 -32.00 31.32 28.33
C PRO A 785 -31.39 30.56 29.52
N PRO A 786 -30.74 29.40 29.28
CA PRO A 786 -30.06 28.65 30.33
C PRO A 786 -29.08 29.51 31.12
N SER A 787 -28.93 29.26 32.42
CA SER A 787 -28.04 30.06 33.28
C SER A 787 -26.57 30.07 32.84
N TRP A 788 -26.11 28.96 32.24
CA TRP A 788 -24.78 28.83 31.67
C TRP A 788 -24.63 29.47 30.28
N TYR A 789 -25.71 29.99 29.68
CA TYR A 789 -25.73 30.62 28.36
C TYR A 789 -26.17 32.09 28.44
N GLY A 790 -25.23 33.01 28.19
CA GLY A 790 -25.53 34.44 28.02
C GLY A 790 -25.54 35.31 29.28
N SER A 791 -25.06 34.87 30.46
CA SER A 791 -25.07 35.71 31.67
C SER A 791 -23.77 36.50 31.95
N SER A 792 -23.99 37.78 32.29
CA SER A 792 -23.25 38.73 33.14
C SER A 792 -22.00 39.47 32.62
N SER A 793 -22.22 40.59 31.92
CA SER A 793 -21.68 41.93 32.28
C SER A 793 -22.16 43.03 31.32
N VAL A 794 -23.41 43.51 31.47
CA VAL A 794 -23.75 44.90 31.13
C VAL A 794 -24.49 45.46 32.33
N GLY A 795 -23.75 46.14 33.19
CA GLY A 795 -24.33 46.97 34.24
C GLY A 795 -25.02 48.18 33.63
N MET A 796 -26.19 48.51 34.18
CA MET A 796 -26.86 49.81 34.12
C MET A 796 -26.92 50.48 32.74
N ALA A 797 -27.87 50.06 31.91
CA ALA A 797 -28.62 50.99 31.08
C ALA A 797 -30.06 50.46 30.96
N ALA A 798 -30.94 51.05 31.77
CA ALA A 798 -32.36 50.80 31.75
C ALA A 798 -32.94 51.25 30.41
N GLY A 799 -33.80 50.40 29.85
CA GLY A 799 -34.70 50.75 28.75
C GLY A 799 -34.15 50.41 27.37
N ILE A 800 -34.91 49.60 26.63
CA ILE A 800 -34.72 49.25 25.21
C ILE A 800 -33.78 48.05 24.98
N SER A 801 -34.26 46.84 25.29
CA SER A 801 -33.99 45.68 24.44
C SER A 801 -35.19 44.73 24.43
N SER A 802 -35.92 44.80 23.35
CA SER A 802 -37.01 43.92 22.92
C SER A 802 -36.70 42.42 23.07
N GLY A 803 -37.45 41.73 23.93
CA GLY A 803 -38.24 40.54 23.62
C GLY A 803 -37.69 39.41 22.74
N THR A 804 -36.39 39.12 22.69
CA THR A 804 -35.91 37.88 22.02
C THR A 804 -35.95 36.72 23.00
N SER A 805 -37.07 36.00 23.02
CA SER A 805 -37.18 34.68 23.66
C SER A 805 -36.09 33.74 23.15
N PHE A 806 -35.45 32.98 24.05
CA PHE A 806 -34.43 31.99 23.68
C PHE A 806 -35.05 30.94 22.74
N SER A 807 -34.42 30.66 21.60
CA SER A 807 -34.86 29.62 20.66
C SER A 807 -34.01 28.36 20.83
N PRO A 808 -34.55 27.26 21.41
CA PRO A 808 -33.84 26.00 21.56
C PRO A 808 -33.34 25.41 20.25
N VAL A 809 -34.17 25.47 19.20
CA VAL A 809 -33.85 24.93 17.87
C VAL A 809 -32.78 25.77 17.19
N GLY A 810 -32.88 27.11 17.28
CA GLY A 810 -31.87 28.04 16.77
C GLY A 810 -30.52 27.86 17.45
N PHE A 811 -30.51 27.73 18.78
CA PHE A 811 -29.30 27.48 19.57
C PHE A 811 -28.67 26.13 19.20
N SER A 812 -29.42 25.03 19.29
CA SER A 812 -28.89 23.67 19.09
C SER A 812 -28.26 23.49 17.71
N SER A 813 -28.90 24.05 16.68
CA SER A 813 -28.41 23.99 15.30
C SER A 813 -27.16 24.86 15.07
N SER A 814 -27.16 26.09 15.56
CA SER A 814 -26.02 27.00 15.44
C SER A 814 -24.81 26.51 16.24
N PHE A 815 -25.02 26.08 17.50
CA PHE A 815 -23.96 25.63 18.38
C PHE A 815 -23.26 24.37 17.84
N SER A 816 -24.02 23.33 17.50
CA SER A 816 -23.45 22.07 16.99
C SER A 816 -22.64 22.29 15.72
N SER A 817 -23.14 23.08 14.78
CA SER A 817 -22.45 23.36 13.52
C SER A 817 -21.18 24.19 13.71
N SER A 818 -21.20 25.15 14.64
CA SER A 818 -20.07 26.03 14.89
C SER A 818 -18.88 25.30 15.53
N PHE A 819 -19.14 24.41 16.48
CA PHE A 819 -18.09 23.61 17.13
C PHE A 819 -17.63 22.42 16.28
N SER A 820 -18.54 21.71 15.60
CA SER A 820 -18.15 20.60 14.70
C SER A 820 -17.20 21.10 13.61
N SER A 821 -17.48 22.29 13.03
CA SER A 821 -16.59 22.91 12.05
C SER A 821 -15.24 23.36 12.63
N ALA A 822 -15.20 23.80 13.89
CA ALA A 822 -13.94 24.20 14.54
C ALA A 822 -13.06 22.99 14.88
N PHE A 823 -13.67 21.85 15.24
CA PHE A 823 -12.96 20.62 15.60
C PHE A 823 -12.61 19.73 14.40
N ALA A 824 -13.17 20.01 13.21
CA ALA A 824 -12.83 19.30 11.99
C ALA A 824 -11.39 19.61 11.53
N SER A 825 -10.65 18.58 11.08
CA SER A 825 -9.30 18.75 10.55
C SER A 825 -9.33 19.42 9.17
N ALA A 826 -8.51 20.45 8.96
CA ALA A 826 -8.42 21.21 7.70
C ALA A 826 -7.75 20.42 6.53
N GLY A 827 -7.79 19.08 6.54
CA GLY A 827 -7.00 18.22 5.64
C GLY A 827 -7.73 16.95 5.21
N GLY A 828 -9.03 17.04 4.89
CA GLY A 828 -9.81 15.96 4.28
C GLY A 828 -10.50 16.44 3.01
N GLY A 829 -9.73 16.73 1.96
CA GLY A 829 -10.27 16.93 0.62
C GLY A 829 -10.50 15.58 -0.05
N GLY A 830 -11.77 15.25 -0.33
CA GLY A 830 -12.13 14.11 -1.18
C GLY A 830 -12.99 13.05 -0.48
N GLY A 831 -14.28 13.34 -0.31
CA GLY A 831 -15.27 12.38 0.15
C GLY A 831 -16.63 13.05 0.22
N GLY A 832 -17.35 13.06 -0.90
CA GLY A 832 -18.73 13.56 -0.95
C GLY A 832 -19.63 12.72 -0.04
N GLY A 833 -19.78 13.15 1.20
CA GLY A 833 -20.82 12.68 2.10
C GLY A 833 -22.16 13.21 1.60
N GLY A 834 -22.87 12.38 0.83
CA GLY A 834 -24.26 12.62 0.50
C GLY A 834 -25.05 12.83 1.79
N SER A 835 -25.67 14.00 1.88
CA SER A 835 -26.78 14.26 2.80
C SER A 835 -27.84 13.18 2.57
N ALA A 836 -27.90 12.17 3.44
CA ALA A 836 -29.08 11.34 3.59
C ALA A 836 -30.21 12.26 4.10
N GLY A 837 -30.95 12.80 3.13
CA GLY A 837 -32.13 13.62 3.33
C GLY A 837 -33.18 12.85 4.12
N GLY A 838 -33.97 13.61 4.89
CA GLY A 838 -34.87 13.10 5.90
C GLY A 838 -35.93 12.16 5.36
N GLY A 839 -36.16 11.08 6.12
CA GLY A 839 -37.38 10.30 6.00
C GLY A 839 -38.57 11.15 6.44
N GLY A 840 -39.36 11.60 5.46
CA GLY A 840 -40.73 12.02 5.68
C GLY A 840 -41.56 10.79 6.04
N GLY A 841 -42.04 10.74 7.28
CA GLY A 841 -42.99 9.75 7.77
C GLY A 841 -44.20 10.46 8.33
N GLY A 842 -45.06 10.95 7.45
CA GLY A 842 -46.39 11.47 7.78
C GLY A 842 -47.41 10.71 6.94
N GLY A 843 -48.35 10.04 7.59
CA GLY A 843 -49.43 9.30 6.94
C GLY A 843 -50.12 8.40 7.94
N GLY A 844 -51.13 8.94 8.61
CA GLY A 844 -51.93 8.26 9.62
C GLY A 844 -52.84 7.18 9.04
N GLY A 845 -53.30 6.29 9.93
CA GLY A 845 -54.39 5.38 9.62
C GLY A 845 -55.71 6.11 9.40
N GLY A 846 -56.53 5.54 8.54
CA GLY A 846 -57.91 5.93 8.29
C GLY A 846 -58.61 4.79 7.54
N ALA A 847 -59.66 4.27 8.17
CA ALA A 847 -60.58 3.23 7.71
C ALA A 847 -60.88 3.22 6.19
N SER A 848 -60.75 2.04 5.56
CA SER A 848 -61.85 1.28 4.94
C SER A 848 -61.40 -0.17 4.77
#